data_AF-A0A1X6ZT88-F1
#
_entry.id   AF-A0A1X6ZT88-F1
#
_cell.length_a   1.000
_cell.length_b   1.000
_cell.length_c   1.000
_cell.angle_alpha   90.00
_cell.angle_beta   90.00
_cell.angle_gamma   90.00
#
_symmetry.space_group_name_H-M   'P 1'
#
loop_
_entity.id
_entity.type
_entity.pdbx_description
1 polymer ?
#
loop_
_entity_poly.entity_id
_entity_poly.type
_entity_poly.pdbx_seq_one_letter_code
_entity_poly.pdbx_strand_id
1 'polypeptide(L)'
;MADTEKGTFLDRLVRIIESPVFRIVVPLIIVAISILVLHKLASEAHWSDIKTDIADSPWTTLAAALMWTSVSFLALASYDILAVRTVARELIPSWVAGLAGSSGSAISNLLGFSYLTGTAVRYRVYAALGLDLGRVAGVLATSWVGFWMGLTLILGVLLTMHPQNLSTVLPLDNTSETIIGVAALIGLLIIFLWLARGGRRFSFGGLEFDLPNGKLAGALTVAGMVDLGAAAMTLYVLMPADLVQNFPYFFVIYVGAIAFGILSHAPGGLGVFEATIIAGLSASGRSDVLAALLMYRAIYTLLPFLLAVAGLGIAWVITARRSVTKTATLIYNLTRPFIPFATAGIALLAGTILLISGNLPADTARLGILRDLVPLSFIEASHMVGSIVGLLLIVISRGLFRKLYRAWVIAMILMVIGIAVSLIKGLDWEEALGMLMSIGLLALFRSAFYRAESASVFRLNGTWIVSLITLLAAITWIGALSYSNVEYRDDLWWDFAWHGDASRFLRASLIVAFLLAAISLDSVLSNRHTPKRGEPIPDVVRELVAQSEDTEANMALIGDKSFLISHDGKAFISYVDTGKSLITKGEPVGAEEQGRDLIWEIREQADREGKRCAFYAVSPRYLPTYLDLGLSIMKIGEVARADLKDFSLQGSSKKGFRQARNRAEREGYTFEVIPKENLGPVLPKLKSISDSWLASKQGEEKSFALGGFEEDYISNFDHAVLRGPDGEIMAFANLFQSGNKYELSLDLMRYNTDGPSFAMDALFAEMMLWGADQGFRWFSLGSAPFSGIDNRQLASFWNRVGGFVYEHGEQFYHFEGLRSFKQKFNPVWEPNYLASPGGFAVPSILYEVNVLVSGGIRGLMK
;
A
#
# COMPACT_ATOMS: atom_id res chain seq x y z
N MET A 1 42.86 6.28 -6.84
CA MET A 1 42.90 4.96 -7.49
C MET A 1 41.52 4.35 -7.30
N ALA A 2 40.78 4.20 -8.40
CA ALA A 2 39.38 3.79 -8.40
C ALA A 2 39.30 2.26 -8.34
N ASP A 3 38.76 1.71 -7.25
CA ASP A 3 38.39 0.32 -7.17
C ASP A 3 36.92 0.20 -7.60
N THR A 4 36.73 -0.39 -8.78
CA THR A 4 35.40 -0.67 -9.34
C THR A 4 34.97 -2.03 -8.82
N GLU A 5 34.07 -2.04 -7.84
CA GLU A 5 33.33 -3.24 -7.44
C GLU A 5 32.59 -3.80 -8.67
N LYS A 6 33.20 -4.79 -9.32
CA LYS A 6 32.50 -5.67 -10.26
C LYS A 6 31.56 -6.55 -9.44
N GLY A 7 30.36 -6.06 -9.18
CA GLY A 7 29.27 -6.85 -8.61
C GLY A 7 29.14 -8.17 -9.36
N THR A 8 28.97 -9.25 -8.59
CA THR A 8 28.95 -10.62 -9.11
C THR A 8 27.84 -10.81 -10.15
N PHE A 9 27.95 -11.82 -11.02
CA PHE A 9 26.88 -12.15 -11.97
C PHE A 9 25.52 -12.34 -11.28
N LEU A 10 25.53 -12.86 -10.05
CA LEU A 10 24.36 -12.99 -9.18
C LEU A 10 23.80 -11.62 -8.77
N ASP A 11 24.62 -10.65 -8.39
CA ASP A 11 24.16 -9.30 -8.04
C ASP A 11 23.56 -8.58 -9.26
N ARG A 12 24.11 -8.80 -10.46
CA ARG A 12 23.52 -8.28 -11.69
C ARG A 12 22.19 -8.93 -12.01
N LEU A 13 22.08 -10.25 -11.83
CA LEU A 13 20.82 -10.98 -12.01
C LEU A 13 19.76 -10.53 -11.01
N VAL A 14 20.12 -10.38 -9.73
CA VAL A 14 19.21 -9.86 -8.70
C VAL A 14 18.78 -8.43 -9.04
N ARG A 15 19.69 -7.54 -9.44
CA ARG A 15 19.32 -6.18 -9.89
C ARG A 15 18.40 -6.17 -11.12
N ILE A 16 18.59 -7.09 -12.06
CA ILE A 16 17.72 -7.23 -13.24
C ILE A 16 16.34 -7.72 -12.82
N ILE A 17 16.26 -8.76 -11.98
CA ILE A 17 15.01 -9.34 -11.46
C ILE A 17 14.25 -8.34 -10.56
N GLU A 18 14.98 -7.51 -9.81
CA GLU A 18 14.42 -6.47 -8.96
C GLU A 18 14.05 -5.20 -9.73
N SER A 19 14.49 -5.06 -10.98
CA SER A 19 14.14 -3.90 -11.79
C SER A 19 12.61 -3.81 -11.96
N PRO A 20 12.01 -2.63 -11.77
CA PRO A 20 10.57 -2.45 -11.92
C PRO A 20 10.09 -2.77 -13.35
N VAL A 21 10.97 -2.65 -14.34
CA VAL A 21 10.71 -3.03 -15.73
C VAL A 21 10.56 -4.55 -15.86
N PHE A 22 11.49 -5.34 -15.35
CA PHE A 22 11.44 -6.80 -15.44
C PHE A 22 10.20 -7.37 -14.72
N ARG A 23 9.88 -6.84 -13.54
CA ARG A 23 8.69 -7.22 -12.74
C ARG A 23 7.35 -6.97 -13.44
N ILE A 24 7.33 -6.09 -14.45
CA ILE A 24 6.12 -5.77 -15.21
C ILE A 24 6.14 -6.47 -16.58
N VAL A 25 7.27 -6.39 -17.30
CA VAL A 25 7.39 -6.88 -18.68
C VAL A 25 7.34 -8.40 -18.75
N VAL A 26 7.97 -9.13 -17.82
CA VAL A 26 7.99 -10.60 -17.86
C VAL A 26 6.59 -11.19 -17.67
N PRO A 27 5.80 -10.80 -16.64
CA PRO A 27 4.40 -11.23 -16.55
C PRO A 27 3.58 -10.89 -17.80
N LEU A 28 3.77 -9.70 -18.39
CA LEU A 28 3.07 -9.32 -19.63
C LEU A 28 3.40 -10.24 -20.80
N ILE A 29 4.67 -10.62 -20.96
CA ILE A 29 5.10 -11.57 -22.00
C ILE A 29 4.52 -12.95 -21.73
N ILE A 30 4.54 -13.44 -20.48
CA ILE A 30 3.97 -14.76 -20.15
C ILE A 30 2.46 -14.77 -20.41
N VAL A 31 1.76 -13.71 -20.02
CA VAL A 31 0.33 -13.55 -20.34
C VAL A 31 0.13 -13.56 -21.85
N ALA A 32 0.90 -12.80 -22.63
CA ALA A 32 0.81 -12.78 -24.09
C ALA A 32 1.08 -14.16 -24.72
N ILE A 33 2.07 -14.91 -24.23
CA ILE A 33 2.37 -16.28 -24.68
C ILE A 33 1.20 -17.21 -24.33
N SER A 34 0.69 -17.15 -23.10
CA SER A 34 -0.40 -18.02 -22.64
C SER A 34 -1.69 -17.77 -23.44
N ILE A 35 -1.93 -16.50 -23.73
CA ILE A 35 -2.93 -16.03 -24.69
C ILE A 35 -2.69 -16.72 -26.05
N LEU A 36 -1.54 -16.53 -26.69
CA LEU A 36 -1.26 -17.15 -27.99
C LEU A 36 -1.37 -18.69 -28.00
N VAL A 37 -0.98 -19.35 -26.91
CA VAL A 37 -1.11 -20.81 -26.78
C VAL A 37 -2.57 -21.21 -26.69
N LEU A 38 -3.37 -20.54 -25.85
CA LEU A 38 -4.81 -20.76 -25.82
C LEU A 38 -5.49 -20.48 -27.15
N HIS A 39 -5.02 -19.47 -27.90
CA HIS A 39 -5.55 -19.18 -29.23
C HIS A 39 -5.47 -20.42 -30.11
N LYS A 40 -4.28 -21.01 -30.15
CA LYS A 40 -3.99 -22.18 -30.97
C LYS A 40 -4.72 -23.42 -30.47
N LEU A 41 -4.90 -23.57 -29.16
CA LEU A 41 -5.53 -24.75 -28.58
C LEU A 41 -7.07 -24.71 -28.63
N ALA A 42 -7.67 -23.53 -28.70
CA ALA A 42 -9.12 -23.34 -28.67
C ALA A 42 -9.73 -22.97 -30.03
N SER A 43 -8.92 -22.69 -31.06
CA SER A 43 -9.41 -22.22 -32.38
C SER A 43 -10.35 -23.18 -33.10
N GLU A 44 -10.32 -24.46 -32.73
CA GLU A 44 -11.16 -25.52 -33.31
C GLU A 44 -12.48 -25.74 -32.55
N ALA A 45 -12.66 -25.11 -31.37
CA ALA A 45 -13.87 -25.28 -30.56
C ALA A 45 -14.90 -24.18 -30.86
N HIS A 46 -16.18 -24.57 -31.00
CA HIS A 46 -17.28 -23.63 -31.21
C HIS A 46 -18.00 -23.28 -29.90
N TRP A 47 -18.41 -22.01 -29.78
CA TRP A 47 -19.09 -21.50 -28.59
C TRP A 47 -20.48 -22.13 -28.33
N SER A 48 -21.19 -22.51 -29.39
CA SER A 48 -22.47 -23.24 -29.29
C SER A 48 -22.33 -24.57 -28.56
N ASP A 49 -21.23 -25.26 -28.83
CA ASP A 49 -20.99 -26.62 -28.34
C ASP A 49 -20.64 -26.55 -26.86
N ILE A 50 -19.80 -25.58 -26.47
CA ILE A 50 -19.48 -25.29 -25.06
C ILE A 50 -20.75 -24.99 -24.24
N LYS A 51 -21.68 -24.19 -24.77
CA LYS A 51 -22.95 -23.90 -24.08
C LYS A 51 -23.79 -25.16 -23.89
N THR A 52 -23.84 -26.01 -24.90
CA THR A 52 -24.57 -27.28 -24.87
C THR A 52 -23.95 -28.23 -23.85
N ASP A 53 -22.63 -28.37 -23.84
CA ASP A 53 -21.89 -29.20 -22.87
C ASP A 53 -22.10 -28.75 -21.42
N ILE A 54 -22.16 -27.44 -21.18
CA ILE A 54 -22.50 -26.89 -19.85
C ILE A 54 -23.95 -27.22 -19.47
N ALA A 55 -24.90 -27.10 -20.39
CA ALA A 55 -26.31 -27.36 -20.14
C ALA A 55 -26.60 -28.85 -19.89
N ASP A 56 -25.90 -29.73 -20.59
CA ASP A 56 -26.04 -31.19 -20.50
C ASP A 56 -25.29 -31.80 -19.30
N SER A 57 -24.55 -30.98 -18.55
CA SER A 57 -23.78 -31.43 -17.40
C SER A 57 -24.68 -32.00 -16.28
N PRO A 58 -24.48 -33.26 -15.84
CA PRO A 58 -25.32 -33.88 -14.84
C PRO A 58 -25.27 -33.16 -13.49
N TRP A 59 -26.43 -33.00 -12.84
CA TRP A 59 -26.51 -32.42 -11.48
C TRP A 59 -25.61 -33.14 -10.47
N THR A 60 -25.44 -34.47 -10.60
CA THR A 60 -24.56 -35.26 -9.72
C THR A 60 -23.10 -34.81 -9.82
N THR A 61 -22.65 -34.45 -11.03
CA THR A 61 -21.30 -33.94 -11.29
C THR A 61 -21.12 -32.58 -10.65
N LEU A 62 -22.09 -31.68 -10.82
CA LEU A 62 -22.09 -30.35 -10.20
C LEU A 62 -22.12 -30.43 -8.66
N ALA A 63 -22.95 -31.30 -8.10
CA ALA A 63 -23.03 -31.53 -6.66
C ALA A 63 -21.73 -32.09 -6.07
N ALA A 64 -21.09 -33.02 -6.79
CA ALA A 64 -19.79 -33.55 -6.40
C ALA A 64 -18.67 -32.49 -6.48
N ALA A 65 -18.65 -31.65 -7.53
CA ALA A 65 -17.73 -30.53 -7.63
C ALA A 65 -17.92 -29.51 -6.49
N LEU A 66 -19.16 -29.19 -6.13
CA LEU A 66 -19.50 -28.32 -4.98
C LEU A 66 -19.03 -28.91 -3.64
N MET A 67 -19.19 -30.23 -3.46
CA MET A 67 -18.75 -30.94 -2.27
C MET A 67 -17.21 -30.88 -2.14
N TRP A 68 -16.47 -31.19 -3.19
CA TRP A 68 -15.01 -31.10 -3.19
C TRP A 68 -14.50 -29.66 -3.02
N THR A 69 -15.17 -28.68 -3.61
CA THR A 69 -14.88 -27.25 -3.36
C THR A 69 -15.06 -26.91 -1.88
N SER A 70 -16.14 -27.39 -1.25
CA SER A 70 -16.39 -27.16 0.18
C SER A 70 -15.30 -27.79 1.05
N VAL A 71 -14.84 -29.00 0.71
CA VAL A 71 -13.73 -29.67 1.40
C VAL A 71 -12.43 -28.87 1.27
N SER A 72 -12.10 -28.37 0.08
CA SER A 72 -10.91 -27.51 -0.12
C SER A 72 -11.01 -26.23 0.70
N PHE A 73 -12.15 -25.53 0.69
CA PHE A 73 -12.30 -24.29 1.47
C PHE A 73 -12.27 -24.49 2.99
N LEU A 74 -12.72 -25.64 3.49
CA LEU A 74 -12.54 -26.04 4.89
C LEU A 74 -11.06 -26.31 5.21
N ALA A 75 -10.34 -26.96 4.31
CA ALA A 75 -8.89 -27.15 4.44
C ALA A 75 -8.14 -25.81 4.39
N LEU A 76 -8.53 -24.90 3.50
CA LEU A 76 -7.98 -23.54 3.43
C LEU A 76 -8.20 -22.75 4.72
N ALA A 77 -9.39 -22.85 5.33
CA ALA A 77 -9.66 -22.25 6.63
C ALA A 77 -8.76 -22.84 7.73
N SER A 78 -8.44 -24.13 7.63
CA SER A 78 -7.63 -24.81 8.64
C SER A 78 -6.18 -24.32 8.69
N TYR A 79 -5.58 -23.86 7.58
CA TYR A 79 -4.23 -23.30 7.58
C TYR A 79 -4.09 -22.14 8.56
N ASP A 80 -4.95 -21.13 8.42
CA ASP A 80 -4.92 -19.94 9.27
C ASP A 80 -5.29 -20.30 10.72
N ILE A 81 -6.24 -21.23 10.95
CA ILE A 81 -6.56 -21.74 12.30
C ILE A 81 -5.33 -22.34 12.98
N LEU A 82 -4.60 -23.19 12.25
CA LEU A 82 -3.42 -23.89 12.75
C LEU A 82 -2.26 -22.91 12.96
N ALA A 83 -2.01 -21.99 12.02
CA ALA A 83 -0.96 -20.99 12.10
C ALA A 83 -1.18 -19.98 13.24
N VAL A 84 -2.41 -19.52 13.46
CA VAL A 84 -2.75 -18.61 14.55
C VAL A 84 -2.59 -19.28 15.92
N ARG A 85 -2.96 -20.57 16.05
CA ARG A 85 -2.83 -21.31 17.31
C ARG A 85 -1.39 -21.41 17.81
N THR A 86 -0.40 -21.19 16.97
CA THR A 86 1.02 -21.17 17.36
C THR A 86 1.59 -19.77 17.48
N VAL A 87 1.25 -18.87 16.56
CA VAL A 87 1.85 -17.53 16.52
C VAL A 87 1.13 -16.52 17.42
N ALA A 88 -0.18 -16.67 17.62
CA ALA A 88 -1.01 -15.64 18.26
C ALA A 88 -2.26 -16.20 18.97
N ARG A 89 -2.13 -17.36 19.63
CA ARG A 89 -3.25 -18.10 20.25
C ARG A 89 -4.09 -17.26 21.20
N GLU A 90 -3.46 -16.38 21.96
CA GLU A 90 -4.11 -15.57 22.99
C GLU A 90 -4.82 -14.34 22.42
N LEU A 91 -4.53 -13.97 21.16
CA LEU A 91 -4.99 -12.73 20.55
C LEU A 91 -6.12 -12.94 19.53
N ILE A 92 -6.11 -14.06 18.80
CA ILE A 92 -7.07 -14.30 17.70
C ILE A 92 -7.88 -15.58 17.93
N PRO A 93 -9.22 -15.49 17.98
CA PRO A 93 -10.08 -16.66 18.01
C PRO A 93 -9.96 -17.52 16.74
N SER A 94 -10.00 -18.85 16.87
CA SER A 94 -9.85 -19.76 15.72
C SER A 94 -10.88 -19.53 14.61
N TRP A 95 -12.14 -19.22 14.94
CA TRP A 95 -13.16 -18.95 13.91
C TRP A 95 -12.82 -17.71 13.06
N VAL A 96 -12.16 -16.71 13.66
CA VAL A 96 -11.70 -15.50 12.96
C VAL A 96 -10.59 -15.85 11.98
N ALA A 97 -9.63 -16.66 12.43
CA ALA A 97 -8.55 -17.15 11.58
C ALA A 97 -9.10 -17.95 10.39
N GLY A 98 -10.07 -18.83 10.63
CA GLY A 98 -10.73 -19.59 9.56
C GLY A 98 -11.46 -18.71 8.55
N LEU A 99 -12.18 -17.67 9.02
CA LEU A 99 -12.84 -16.69 8.15
C LEU A 99 -11.81 -15.87 7.35
N ALA A 100 -10.72 -15.43 7.99
CA ALA A 100 -9.66 -14.67 7.34
C ALA A 100 -8.93 -15.47 6.26
N GLY A 101 -8.61 -16.73 6.55
CA GLY A 101 -8.00 -17.66 5.61
C GLY A 101 -8.90 -17.95 4.43
N SER A 102 -10.11 -18.46 4.66
CA SER A 102 -11.06 -18.84 3.60
C SER A 102 -11.52 -17.65 2.74
N SER A 103 -11.93 -16.54 3.35
CA SER A 103 -12.38 -15.35 2.61
C SER A 103 -11.22 -14.67 1.88
N GLY A 104 -10.03 -14.64 2.49
CA GLY A 104 -8.81 -14.14 1.85
C GLY A 104 -8.44 -14.98 0.63
N SER A 105 -8.57 -16.31 0.72
CA SER A 105 -8.32 -17.23 -0.40
C SER A 105 -9.40 -17.12 -1.49
N ALA A 106 -10.68 -16.94 -1.15
CA ALA A 106 -11.74 -16.68 -2.13
C ALA A 106 -11.46 -15.42 -2.97
N ILE A 107 -11.08 -14.32 -2.30
CA ILE A 107 -10.70 -13.06 -2.96
C ILE A 107 -9.44 -13.25 -3.82
N SER A 108 -8.45 -13.97 -3.29
CA SER A 108 -7.18 -14.24 -3.96
C SER A 108 -7.35 -15.07 -5.24
N ASN A 109 -8.17 -16.13 -5.19
CA ASN A 109 -8.40 -17.03 -6.31
C ASN A 109 -9.12 -16.33 -7.48
N LEU A 110 -9.97 -15.35 -7.17
CA LEU A 110 -10.69 -14.58 -8.18
C LEU A 110 -9.87 -13.41 -8.74
N LEU A 111 -9.36 -12.52 -7.88
CA LEU A 111 -8.69 -11.28 -8.30
C LEU A 111 -7.24 -11.53 -8.75
N GLY A 112 -6.66 -12.67 -8.38
CA GLY A 112 -5.28 -12.99 -8.71
C GLY A 112 -4.24 -12.27 -7.88
N PHE A 113 -2.97 -12.40 -8.29
CA PHE A 113 -1.81 -11.96 -7.52
C PHE A 113 -1.88 -12.46 -6.08
N SER A 114 -1.92 -13.78 -5.91
CA SER A 114 -2.24 -14.41 -4.62
C SER A 114 -1.30 -14.00 -3.48
N TYR A 115 -0.08 -13.59 -3.83
CA TYR A 115 0.90 -13.03 -2.89
C TYR A 115 0.59 -11.62 -2.38
N LEU A 116 -0.30 -10.87 -3.03
CA LEU A 116 -0.63 -9.47 -2.71
C LEU A 116 -2.07 -9.30 -2.24
N THR A 117 -3.05 -9.95 -2.87
CA THR A 117 -4.48 -9.72 -2.57
C THR A 117 -4.92 -10.49 -1.33
N GLY A 118 -4.72 -11.81 -1.30
CA GLY A 118 -5.07 -12.66 -0.15
C GLY A 118 -4.25 -12.33 1.11
N THR A 119 -2.96 -12.07 0.94
CA THR A 119 -2.06 -11.67 2.04
C THR A 119 -2.38 -10.29 2.61
N ALA A 120 -2.68 -9.29 1.77
CA ALA A 120 -3.04 -7.96 2.24
C ALA A 120 -4.36 -7.96 3.01
N VAL A 121 -5.33 -8.78 2.58
CA VAL A 121 -6.59 -8.98 3.30
C VAL A 121 -6.32 -9.57 4.68
N ARG A 122 -5.61 -10.71 4.77
CA ARG A 122 -5.23 -11.33 6.05
C ARG A 122 -4.41 -10.39 6.93
N TYR A 123 -3.50 -9.62 6.33
CA TYR A 123 -2.70 -8.62 7.05
C TYR A 123 -3.57 -7.56 7.70
N ARG A 124 -4.52 -6.97 6.96
CA ARG A 124 -5.39 -5.95 7.52
C ARG A 124 -6.34 -6.50 8.59
N VAL A 125 -6.78 -7.75 8.47
CA VAL A 125 -7.60 -8.41 9.51
C VAL A 125 -6.82 -8.61 10.79
N TYR A 126 -5.63 -9.19 10.70
CA TYR A 126 -4.82 -9.46 11.88
C TYR A 126 -4.25 -8.19 12.50
N ALA A 127 -3.84 -7.21 11.69
CA ALA A 127 -3.41 -5.90 12.17
C ALA A 127 -4.56 -5.15 12.88
N ALA A 128 -5.81 -5.26 12.40
CA ALA A 128 -6.97 -4.68 13.08
C ALA A 128 -7.28 -5.31 14.44
N LEU A 129 -6.73 -6.50 14.72
CA LEU A 129 -6.80 -7.19 16.02
C LEU A 129 -5.53 -6.98 16.86
N GLY A 130 -4.63 -6.08 16.44
CA GLY A 130 -3.44 -5.70 17.21
C GLY A 130 -2.22 -6.59 17.00
N LEU A 131 -2.19 -7.44 15.96
CA LEU A 131 -0.95 -8.16 15.61
C LEU A 131 0.03 -7.23 14.89
N ASP A 132 1.29 -7.28 15.30
CA ASP A 132 2.39 -6.62 14.62
C ASP A 132 2.71 -7.30 13.28
N LEU A 133 3.40 -6.57 12.40
CA LEU A 133 3.76 -7.05 11.05
C LEU A 133 4.57 -8.36 11.10
N GLY A 134 5.43 -8.55 12.11
CA GLY A 134 6.25 -9.75 12.25
C GLY A 134 5.42 -10.99 12.53
N ARG A 135 4.49 -10.93 13.50
CA ARG A 135 3.57 -12.03 13.79
C ARG A 135 2.63 -12.34 12.63
N VAL A 136 2.11 -11.32 11.95
CA VAL A 136 1.29 -11.54 10.76
C VAL A 136 2.09 -12.25 9.66
N ALA A 137 3.31 -11.81 9.39
CA ALA A 137 4.20 -12.47 8.44
C ALA A 137 4.47 -13.93 8.86
N GLY A 138 4.64 -14.19 10.16
CA GLY A 138 4.76 -15.54 10.72
C GLY A 138 3.54 -16.42 10.47
N VAL A 139 2.32 -15.91 10.67
CA VAL A 139 1.06 -16.64 10.36
C VAL A 139 0.98 -16.97 8.88
N LEU A 140 1.27 -16.00 8.01
CA LEU A 140 1.25 -16.19 6.55
C LEU A 140 2.31 -17.21 6.13
N ALA A 141 3.56 -17.05 6.57
CA ALA A 141 4.65 -17.96 6.25
C ALA A 141 4.35 -19.40 6.71
N THR A 142 3.82 -19.56 7.93
CA THR A 142 3.42 -20.88 8.46
C THR A 142 2.34 -21.53 7.61
N SER A 143 1.38 -20.76 7.13
CA SER A 143 0.32 -21.25 6.24
C SER A 143 0.89 -21.71 4.88
N TRP A 144 1.83 -20.95 4.31
CA TRP A 144 2.52 -21.31 3.06
C TRP A 144 3.39 -22.56 3.20
N VAL A 145 4.04 -22.76 4.34
CA VAL A 145 4.80 -24.00 4.62
C VAL A 145 3.89 -25.22 4.51
N GLY A 146 2.66 -25.14 5.04
CA GLY A 146 1.68 -26.22 4.92
C GLY A 146 1.35 -26.58 3.48
N PHE A 147 1.09 -25.59 2.65
CA PHE A 147 0.85 -25.77 1.21
C PHE A 147 2.02 -26.49 0.53
N TRP A 148 3.26 -26.02 0.72
CA TRP A 148 4.43 -26.60 0.07
C TRP A 148 4.77 -28.00 0.59
N MET A 149 4.60 -28.26 1.90
CA MET A 149 4.79 -29.60 2.47
C MET A 149 3.75 -30.59 1.95
N GLY A 150 2.46 -30.18 1.90
CA GLY A 150 1.39 -31.00 1.33
C GLY A 150 1.63 -31.31 -0.14
N LEU A 151 2.03 -30.29 -0.92
CA LEU A 151 2.41 -30.45 -2.32
C LEU A 151 3.57 -31.43 -2.49
N THR A 152 4.65 -31.24 -1.73
CA THR A 152 5.84 -32.09 -1.80
C THR A 152 5.51 -33.54 -1.44
N LEU A 153 4.65 -33.76 -0.44
CA LEU A 153 4.21 -35.09 -0.06
C LEU A 153 3.44 -35.77 -1.20
N ILE A 154 2.42 -35.12 -1.76
CA ILE A 154 1.61 -35.73 -2.82
C ILE A 154 2.48 -35.98 -4.05
N LEU A 155 3.23 -34.98 -4.51
CA LEU A 155 4.06 -35.07 -5.71
C LEU A 155 5.15 -36.13 -5.55
N GLY A 156 5.78 -36.20 -4.36
CA GLY A 156 6.77 -37.24 -4.03
C GLY A 156 6.19 -38.65 -4.06
N VAL A 157 5.01 -38.86 -3.48
CA VAL A 157 4.30 -40.15 -3.54
C VAL A 157 3.94 -40.52 -4.98
N LEU A 158 3.39 -39.57 -5.74
CA LEU A 158 2.96 -39.81 -7.12
C LEU A 158 4.13 -40.16 -8.04
N LEU A 159 5.24 -39.43 -7.96
CA LEU A 159 6.44 -39.72 -8.74
C LEU A 159 7.11 -41.05 -8.36
N THR A 160 6.97 -41.48 -7.10
CA THR A 160 7.55 -42.75 -6.63
C THR A 160 6.67 -43.96 -7.01
N MET A 161 5.35 -43.84 -6.88
CA MET A 161 4.40 -44.95 -7.07
C MET A 161 3.89 -45.08 -8.51
N HIS A 162 3.87 -43.98 -9.26
CA HIS A 162 3.41 -43.94 -10.65
C HIS A 162 4.45 -43.23 -11.57
N PRO A 163 5.66 -43.79 -11.71
CA PRO A 163 6.72 -43.21 -12.54
C PRO A 163 6.43 -43.46 -14.02
N GLN A 164 5.60 -42.61 -14.60
CA GLN A 164 5.20 -42.55 -16.01
C GLN A 164 4.37 -41.29 -16.33
N ASN A 165 4.22 -40.38 -15.36
CA ASN A 165 3.27 -39.27 -15.45
C ASN A 165 3.96 -37.95 -15.85
N LEU A 166 5.24 -37.77 -15.49
CA LEU A 166 6.01 -36.58 -15.88
C LEU A 166 6.70 -36.78 -17.24
N SER A 167 7.11 -37.99 -17.58
CA SER A 167 7.86 -38.37 -18.79
C SER A 167 7.08 -38.19 -20.08
N THR A 168 5.75 -38.11 -19.98
CA THR A 168 4.87 -37.75 -21.11
C THR A 168 4.87 -36.25 -21.41
N VAL A 169 5.24 -35.41 -20.43
CA VAL A 169 5.20 -33.94 -20.54
C VAL A 169 6.61 -33.33 -20.60
N LEU A 170 7.56 -33.92 -19.88
CA LEU A 170 8.97 -33.53 -19.83
C LEU A 170 9.84 -34.69 -20.31
N PRO A 171 10.97 -34.44 -20.99
CA PRO A 171 11.89 -35.47 -21.45
C PRO A 171 12.72 -36.03 -20.29
N LEU A 172 12.07 -36.63 -19.31
CA LEU A 172 12.67 -37.30 -18.15
C LEU A 172 12.42 -38.80 -18.28
N ASP A 173 13.42 -39.61 -17.92
CA ASP A 173 13.24 -41.05 -17.81
C ASP A 173 12.53 -41.42 -16.50
N ASN A 174 11.80 -42.54 -16.51
CA ASN A 174 11.02 -43.00 -15.35
C ASN A 174 11.90 -43.21 -14.09
N THR A 175 13.18 -43.53 -14.27
CA THR A 175 14.14 -43.69 -13.16
C THR A 175 14.39 -42.34 -12.50
N SER A 176 14.62 -41.29 -13.27
CA SER A 176 14.81 -39.94 -12.74
C SER A 176 13.56 -39.42 -12.03
N GLU A 177 12.35 -39.70 -12.54
CA GLU A 177 11.10 -39.37 -11.83
C GLU A 177 11.05 -40.05 -10.46
N THR A 178 11.32 -41.35 -10.41
CA THR A 178 11.32 -42.12 -9.16
C THR A 178 12.37 -41.58 -8.19
N ILE A 179 13.58 -41.26 -8.68
CA ILE A 179 14.67 -40.69 -7.86
C ILE A 179 14.25 -39.34 -7.29
N ILE A 180 13.65 -38.46 -8.09
CA ILE A 180 13.16 -37.15 -7.64
C ILE A 180 12.06 -37.33 -6.59
N GLY A 181 11.12 -38.25 -6.81
CA GLY A 181 10.04 -38.56 -5.86
C GLY A 181 10.58 -39.06 -4.52
N VAL A 182 11.49 -40.04 -4.56
CA VAL A 182 12.13 -40.60 -3.36
C VAL A 182 12.96 -39.53 -2.64
N ALA A 183 13.73 -38.71 -3.37
CA ALA A 183 14.52 -37.63 -2.79
C ALA A 183 13.63 -36.58 -2.10
N ALA A 184 12.49 -36.21 -2.71
CA ALA A 184 11.52 -35.31 -2.11
C ALA A 184 10.91 -35.88 -0.82
N LEU A 185 10.55 -37.16 -0.81
CA LEU A 185 10.02 -37.84 0.38
C LEU A 185 11.06 -37.95 1.50
N ILE A 186 12.32 -38.28 1.17
CA ILE A 186 13.43 -38.31 2.12
C ILE A 186 13.67 -36.91 2.69
N GLY A 187 13.71 -35.88 1.85
CA GLY A 187 13.86 -34.49 2.29
C GLY A 187 12.75 -34.07 3.24
N LEU A 188 11.50 -34.40 2.93
CA LEU A 188 10.36 -34.13 3.79
C LEU A 188 10.44 -34.89 5.12
N LEU A 189 10.86 -36.16 5.11
CA LEU A 189 11.08 -36.96 6.32
C LEU A 189 12.18 -36.36 7.19
N ILE A 190 13.29 -35.90 6.61
CA ILE A 190 14.38 -35.22 7.33
C ILE A 190 13.85 -33.95 7.99
N ILE A 191 13.06 -33.14 7.28
CA ILE A 191 12.42 -31.93 7.84
C ILE A 191 11.51 -32.30 9.02
N PHE A 192 10.67 -33.34 8.89
CA PHE A 192 9.81 -33.78 9.98
C PHE A 192 10.58 -34.25 11.21
N LEU A 193 11.60 -35.09 11.02
CA LEU A 193 12.46 -35.55 12.12
C LEU A 193 13.22 -34.39 12.77
N TRP A 194 13.63 -33.41 11.97
CA TRP A 194 14.29 -32.20 12.44
C TRP A 194 13.36 -31.31 13.28
N LEU A 195 12.11 -31.12 12.84
CA LEU A 195 11.08 -30.37 13.58
C LEU A 195 10.51 -31.13 14.78
N ALA A 196 10.59 -32.46 14.80
CA ALA A 196 10.14 -33.29 15.91
C ALA A 196 11.06 -33.21 17.13
N ARG A 197 12.34 -32.83 16.94
CA ARG A 197 13.36 -32.72 18.00
C ARG A 197 13.19 -31.50 18.92
N GLY A 198 12.23 -30.61 18.66
CA GLY A 198 11.90 -29.47 19.53
C GLY A 198 11.51 -28.22 18.74
N GLY A 199 10.99 -27.21 19.45
CA GLY A 199 10.72 -25.89 18.87
C GLY A 199 12.02 -25.22 18.42
N ARG A 200 12.01 -24.65 17.21
CA ARG A 200 13.17 -24.00 16.61
C ARG A 200 12.81 -22.56 16.26
N ARG A 201 13.77 -21.65 16.41
CA ARG A 201 13.66 -20.27 15.93
C ARG A 201 14.50 -20.10 14.69
N PHE A 202 13.92 -19.48 13.68
CA PHE A 202 14.63 -19.10 12.47
C PHE A 202 14.73 -17.57 12.42
N SER A 203 15.93 -17.06 12.23
CA SER A 203 16.20 -15.63 12.07
C SER A 203 16.69 -15.35 10.65
N PHE A 204 15.94 -14.56 9.86
CA PHE A 204 16.35 -14.17 8.52
C PHE A 204 15.96 -12.72 8.22
N GLY A 205 16.89 -11.94 7.68
CA GLY A 205 16.69 -10.49 7.47
C GLY A 205 16.36 -9.73 8.75
N GLY A 206 16.72 -10.29 9.91
CA GLY A 206 16.35 -9.77 11.22
C GLY A 206 14.90 -9.97 11.63
N LEU A 207 14.10 -10.75 10.91
CA LEU A 207 12.82 -11.24 11.39
C LEU A 207 13.06 -12.59 12.07
N GLU A 208 12.59 -12.73 13.31
CA GLU A 208 12.60 -14.00 14.04
C GLU A 208 11.22 -14.63 13.99
N PHE A 209 11.16 -15.90 13.61
CA PHE A 209 9.92 -16.67 13.64
C PHE A 209 10.14 -18.05 14.25
N ASP A 210 9.19 -18.47 15.08
CA ASP A 210 9.14 -19.83 15.60
C ASP A 210 8.65 -20.77 14.48
N LEU A 211 9.47 -21.78 14.17
CA LEU A 211 9.12 -22.83 13.21
C LEU A 211 8.04 -23.75 13.80
N PRO A 212 7.16 -24.33 12.95
CA PRO A 212 6.15 -25.26 13.40
C PRO A 212 6.80 -26.49 14.03
N ASN A 213 6.32 -26.92 15.21
CA ASN A 213 6.74 -28.20 15.76
C ASN A 213 6.25 -29.37 14.87
N GLY A 214 6.83 -30.57 15.04
CA GLY A 214 6.47 -31.73 14.20
C GLY A 214 4.97 -32.05 14.13
N LYS A 215 4.21 -31.84 15.22
CA LYS A 215 2.75 -32.02 15.24
C LYS A 215 2.02 -31.01 14.37
N LEU A 216 2.38 -29.73 14.48
CA LEU A 216 1.81 -28.67 13.66
C LEU A 216 2.20 -28.84 12.19
N ALA A 217 3.46 -29.13 11.90
CA ALA A 217 3.92 -29.41 10.55
C ALA A 217 3.14 -30.58 9.92
N GLY A 218 2.86 -31.62 10.71
CA GLY A 218 2.05 -32.76 10.29
C GLY A 218 0.61 -32.36 9.98
N ALA A 219 -0.02 -31.60 10.88
CA ALA A 219 -1.38 -31.09 10.68
C ALA A 219 -1.49 -30.16 9.45
N LEU A 220 -0.51 -29.27 9.25
CA LEU A 220 -0.43 -28.39 8.09
C LEU A 220 -0.22 -29.16 6.78
N THR A 221 0.58 -30.24 6.81
CA THR A 221 0.81 -31.11 5.66
C THR A 221 -0.47 -31.86 5.28
N VAL A 222 -1.21 -32.38 6.27
CA VAL A 222 -2.51 -33.02 6.03
C VAL A 222 -3.52 -32.02 5.48
N ALA A 223 -3.59 -30.82 6.05
CA ALA A 223 -4.45 -29.75 5.54
C ALA A 223 -4.11 -29.43 4.08
N GLY A 224 -2.83 -29.32 3.72
CA GLY A 224 -2.43 -29.06 2.35
C GLY A 224 -2.63 -30.21 1.38
N MET A 225 -2.53 -31.44 1.86
CA MET A 225 -2.89 -32.62 1.07
C MET A 225 -4.38 -32.63 0.73
N VAL A 226 -5.24 -32.36 1.73
CA VAL A 226 -6.70 -32.30 1.56
C VAL A 226 -7.09 -31.13 0.66
N ASP A 227 -6.50 -29.95 0.86
CA ASP A 227 -6.77 -28.76 0.04
C ASP A 227 -6.44 -29.01 -1.44
N LEU A 228 -5.19 -29.36 -1.76
CA LEU A 228 -4.75 -29.60 -3.13
C LEU A 228 -5.51 -30.75 -3.78
N GLY A 229 -5.71 -31.84 -3.05
CA GLY A 229 -6.45 -33.01 -3.53
C GLY A 229 -7.91 -32.67 -3.85
N ALA A 230 -8.60 -31.95 -2.96
CA ALA A 230 -9.99 -31.55 -3.15
C ALA A 230 -10.15 -30.50 -4.27
N ALA A 231 -9.21 -29.56 -4.39
CA ALA A 231 -9.17 -28.60 -5.50
C ALA A 231 -9.02 -29.31 -6.85
N ALA A 232 -8.09 -30.27 -6.95
CA ALA A 232 -7.92 -31.09 -8.15
C ALA A 232 -9.16 -31.96 -8.42
N MET A 233 -9.73 -32.60 -7.40
CA MET A 233 -10.95 -33.41 -7.53
C MET A 233 -12.15 -32.61 -8.05
N THR A 234 -12.24 -31.33 -7.70
CA THR A 234 -13.29 -30.45 -8.20
C THR A 234 -13.25 -30.36 -9.73
N LEU A 235 -12.06 -30.15 -10.33
CA LEU A 235 -11.93 -30.14 -11.78
C LEU A 235 -12.01 -31.56 -12.37
N TYR A 236 -11.38 -32.55 -11.74
CA TYR A 236 -11.38 -33.95 -12.20
C TYR A 236 -12.79 -34.49 -12.43
N VAL A 237 -13.72 -34.22 -11.51
CA VAL A 237 -15.11 -34.69 -11.63
C VAL A 237 -15.85 -33.99 -12.78
N LEU A 238 -15.52 -32.74 -13.09
CA LEU A 238 -16.11 -31.99 -14.20
C LEU A 238 -15.56 -32.41 -15.57
N MET A 239 -14.40 -33.06 -15.60
CA MET A 239 -13.72 -33.42 -16.84
C MET A 239 -14.35 -34.64 -17.52
N PRO A 240 -14.30 -34.72 -18.87
CA PRO A 240 -14.74 -35.90 -19.62
C PRO A 240 -13.99 -37.18 -19.20
N ALA A 241 -14.74 -38.24 -18.89
CA ALA A 241 -14.20 -39.47 -18.30
C ALA A 241 -13.17 -40.19 -19.19
N ASP A 242 -13.19 -39.97 -20.49
CA ASP A 242 -12.23 -40.53 -21.45
C ASP A 242 -10.83 -39.92 -21.32
N LEU A 243 -10.73 -38.64 -20.92
CA LEU A 243 -9.47 -37.92 -20.72
C LEU A 243 -8.87 -38.12 -19.33
N VAL A 244 -9.71 -38.35 -18.32
CA VAL A 244 -9.30 -38.40 -16.91
C VAL A 244 -9.44 -39.79 -16.30
N GLN A 245 -8.90 -40.81 -16.98
CA GLN A 245 -8.96 -42.20 -16.51
C GLN A 245 -8.14 -42.47 -15.24
N ASN A 246 -7.12 -41.65 -14.97
CA ASN A 246 -6.19 -41.83 -13.86
C ASN A 246 -6.03 -40.52 -13.07
N PHE A 247 -6.56 -40.48 -11.84
CA PHE A 247 -6.47 -39.31 -10.97
C PHE A 247 -5.02 -38.88 -10.67
N PRO A 248 -4.08 -39.77 -10.28
CA PRO A 248 -2.64 -39.49 -10.22
C PRO A 248 -2.07 -38.67 -11.39
N TYR A 249 -2.35 -39.09 -12.62
CA TYR A 249 -1.86 -38.40 -13.82
C TYR A 249 -2.48 -37.00 -13.96
N PHE A 250 -3.79 -36.91 -13.83
CA PHE A 250 -4.51 -35.64 -13.87
C PHE A 250 -4.02 -34.67 -12.78
N PHE A 251 -3.77 -35.16 -11.56
CA PHE A 251 -3.29 -34.35 -10.45
C PHE A 251 -1.93 -33.72 -10.75
N VAL A 252 -1.01 -34.46 -11.39
CA VAL A 252 0.30 -33.93 -11.81
C VAL A 252 0.13 -32.77 -12.79
N ILE A 253 -0.73 -32.92 -13.80
CA ILE A 253 -1.04 -31.87 -14.77
C ILE A 253 -1.66 -30.65 -14.06
N TYR A 254 -2.62 -30.89 -13.17
CA TYR A 254 -3.31 -29.85 -12.40
C TYR A 254 -2.35 -29.05 -11.51
N VAL A 255 -1.44 -29.73 -10.81
CA VAL A 255 -0.37 -29.08 -10.05
C VAL A 255 0.56 -28.26 -10.95
N GLY A 256 0.94 -28.81 -12.11
CA GLY A 256 1.70 -28.08 -13.12
C GLY A 256 0.99 -26.80 -13.54
N ALA A 257 -0.32 -26.87 -13.78
CA ALA A 257 -1.15 -25.72 -14.14
C ALA A 257 -1.21 -24.66 -13.03
N ILE A 258 -1.32 -25.07 -11.76
CA ILE A 258 -1.20 -24.14 -10.62
C ILE A 258 0.19 -23.51 -10.57
N ALA A 259 1.26 -24.30 -10.71
CA ALA A 259 2.63 -23.82 -10.63
C ALA A 259 2.93 -22.79 -11.73
N PHE A 260 2.57 -23.08 -12.99
CA PHE A 260 2.70 -22.13 -14.08
C PHE A 260 1.79 -20.90 -13.88
N GLY A 261 0.57 -21.10 -13.38
CA GLY A 261 -0.32 -19.99 -13.01
C GLY A 261 0.31 -19.05 -11.98
N ILE A 262 0.95 -19.57 -10.93
CA ILE A 262 1.65 -18.79 -9.92
C ILE A 262 2.89 -18.08 -10.52
N LEU A 263 3.72 -18.81 -11.27
CA LEU A 263 4.95 -18.29 -11.89
C LEU A 263 4.68 -17.19 -12.92
N SER A 264 3.55 -17.26 -13.61
CA SER A 264 3.17 -16.27 -14.61
C SER A 264 2.80 -14.91 -14.02
N HIS A 265 2.48 -14.85 -12.73
CA HIS A 265 1.82 -13.71 -12.09
C HIS A 265 0.52 -13.26 -12.79
N ALA A 266 -0.06 -14.10 -13.65
CA ALA A 266 -1.34 -13.80 -14.29
C ALA A 266 -2.45 -13.71 -13.23
N PRO A 267 -3.39 -12.76 -13.34
CA PRO A 267 -4.51 -12.65 -12.42
C PRO A 267 -5.32 -13.96 -12.39
N GLY A 268 -5.38 -14.63 -11.24
CA GLY A 268 -6.11 -15.90 -11.05
C GLY A 268 -5.49 -17.08 -11.81
N GLY A 269 -4.26 -16.93 -12.33
CA GLY A 269 -3.68 -17.88 -13.29
C GLY A 269 -4.47 -17.98 -14.59
N LEU A 270 -5.31 -16.97 -14.90
CA LEU A 270 -6.15 -16.96 -16.09
C LEU A 270 -5.29 -17.10 -17.35
N GLY A 271 -5.71 -17.99 -18.22
CA GLY A 271 -5.05 -18.27 -19.47
C GLY A 271 -4.00 -19.37 -19.34
N VAL A 272 -3.05 -19.18 -18.41
CA VAL A 272 -1.93 -20.11 -18.19
C VAL A 272 -2.41 -21.45 -17.63
N PHE A 273 -3.34 -21.40 -16.68
CA PHE A 273 -3.92 -22.59 -16.06
C PHE A 273 -4.66 -23.43 -17.12
N GLU A 274 -5.57 -22.80 -17.86
CA GLU A 274 -6.36 -23.45 -18.91
C GLU A 274 -5.45 -24.02 -20.01
N ALA A 275 -4.47 -23.25 -20.48
CA ALA A 275 -3.52 -23.70 -21.50
C ALA A 275 -2.76 -24.95 -21.05
N THR A 276 -2.33 -24.98 -19.78
CA THR A 276 -1.58 -26.10 -19.22
C THR A 276 -2.44 -27.35 -19.11
N ILE A 277 -3.70 -27.23 -18.67
CA ILE A 277 -4.62 -28.37 -18.61
C ILE A 277 -4.90 -28.93 -20.02
N ILE A 278 -5.22 -28.06 -20.98
CA ILE A 278 -5.54 -28.48 -22.35
C ILE A 278 -4.31 -29.12 -23.02
N ALA A 279 -3.14 -28.50 -22.90
CA ALA A 279 -1.90 -29.05 -23.45
C ALA A 279 -1.50 -30.35 -22.76
N GLY A 280 -1.58 -30.41 -21.42
CA GLY A 280 -1.20 -31.58 -20.64
C GLY A 280 -2.07 -32.81 -20.92
N LEU A 281 -3.36 -32.60 -21.20
CA LEU A 281 -4.30 -33.67 -21.57
C LEU A 281 -4.40 -33.90 -23.08
N SER A 282 -3.64 -33.15 -23.90
CA SER A 282 -3.73 -33.18 -25.36
C SER A 282 -5.16 -32.97 -25.88
N ALA A 283 -5.92 -32.08 -25.23
CA ALA A 283 -7.34 -31.83 -25.47
C ALA A 283 -7.61 -30.62 -26.38
N SER A 284 -6.73 -30.35 -27.34
CA SER A 284 -6.88 -29.24 -28.29
C SER A 284 -8.21 -29.37 -29.06
N GLY A 285 -8.95 -28.26 -29.21
CA GLY A 285 -10.21 -28.21 -29.96
C GLY A 285 -11.43 -28.81 -29.27
N ARG A 286 -11.30 -29.34 -28.06
CA ARG A 286 -12.41 -30.00 -27.33
C ARG A 286 -13.29 -29.00 -26.57
N SER A 287 -14.56 -28.89 -26.96
CA SER A 287 -15.56 -28.01 -26.32
C SER A 287 -15.88 -28.45 -24.88
N ASP A 288 -15.98 -29.76 -24.64
CA ASP A 288 -16.33 -30.37 -23.36
C ASP A 288 -15.29 -30.08 -22.26
N VAL A 289 -14.00 -30.02 -22.62
CA VAL A 289 -12.92 -29.61 -21.72
C VAL A 289 -12.98 -28.12 -21.40
N LEU A 290 -13.30 -27.28 -22.39
CA LEU A 290 -13.49 -25.84 -22.16
C LEU A 290 -14.70 -25.59 -21.25
N ALA A 291 -15.80 -26.33 -21.43
CA ALA A 291 -16.96 -26.32 -20.55
C ALA A 291 -16.58 -26.72 -19.10
N ALA A 292 -15.82 -27.81 -18.93
CA ALA A 292 -15.32 -28.24 -17.62
C ALA A 292 -14.47 -27.17 -16.92
N LEU A 293 -13.56 -26.51 -17.65
CA LEU A 293 -12.73 -25.43 -17.13
C LEU A 293 -13.55 -24.19 -16.73
N LEU A 294 -14.54 -23.81 -17.53
CA LEU A 294 -15.45 -22.70 -17.22
C LEU A 294 -16.30 -22.99 -15.98
N MET A 295 -16.87 -24.20 -15.90
CA MET A 295 -17.62 -24.65 -14.72
C MET A 295 -16.74 -24.68 -13.47
N TYR A 296 -15.49 -25.13 -13.59
CA TYR A 296 -14.53 -25.10 -12.50
C TYR A 296 -14.26 -23.68 -12.01
N ARG A 297 -14.11 -22.70 -12.91
CA ARG A 297 -14.00 -21.28 -12.51
C ARG A 297 -15.27 -20.80 -11.82
N ALA A 298 -16.45 -21.12 -12.34
CA ALA A 298 -17.71 -20.73 -11.71
C ALA A 298 -17.84 -21.30 -10.28
N ILE A 299 -17.51 -22.57 -10.09
CA ILE A 299 -17.71 -23.31 -8.84
C ILE A 299 -16.59 -23.06 -7.82
N TYR A 300 -15.33 -23.06 -8.25
CA TYR A 300 -14.17 -23.02 -7.35
C TYR A 300 -13.63 -21.59 -7.11
N THR A 301 -13.86 -20.65 -8.03
CA THR A 301 -13.36 -19.27 -7.89
C THR A 301 -14.48 -18.25 -7.68
N LEU A 302 -15.52 -18.23 -8.53
CA LEU A 302 -16.57 -17.21 -8.47
C LEU A 302 -17.54 -17.43 -7.31
N LEU A 303 -18.07 -18.64 -7.14
CA LEU A 303 -19.06 -18.95 -6.10
C LEU A 303 -18.53 -18.68 -4.67
N PRO A 304 -17.33 -19.16 -4.27
CA PRO A 304 -16.81 -18.89 -2.93
C PRO A 304 -16.58 -17.39 -2.68
N PHE A 305 -16.19 -16.63 -3.70
CA PHE A 305 -16.09 -15.18 -3.61
C PHE A 305 -17.45 -14.54 -3.33
N LEU A 306 -18.50 -14.89 -4.08
CA LEU A 306 -19.85 -14.35 -3.87
C LEU A 306 -20.39 -14.70 -2.47
N LEU A 307 -20.17 -15.93 -2.01
CA LEU A 307 -20.56 -16.36 -0.66
C LEU A 307 -19.81 -15.57 0.43
N ALA A 308 -18.50 -15.37 0.26
CA ALA A 308 -17.70 -14.58 1.20
C ALA A 308 -18.19 -13.12 1.27
N VAL A 309 -18.41 -12.49 0.11
CA VAL A 309 -18.93 -11.12 0.01
C VAL A 309 -20.32 -10.99 0.62
N ALA A 310 -21.23 -11.91 0.31
CA ALA A 310 -22.59 -11.91 0.85
C ALA A 310 -22.58 -12.08 2.37
N GLY A 311 -21.79 -13.03 2.89
CA GLY A 311 -21.61 -13.24 4.33
C GLY A 311 -21.06 -12.01 5.04
N LEU A 312 -20.05 -11.35 4.44
CA LEU A 312 -19.50 -10.08 4.93
C LEU A 312 -20.54 -8.95 4.91
N GLY A 313 -21.36 -8.87 3.87
CA GLY A 313 -22.42 -7.86 3.74
C GLY A 313 -23.53 -8.03 4.77
N ILE A 314 -23.96 -9.27 5.00
CA ILE A 314 -24.95 -9.60 6.05
C ILE A 314 -24.40 -9.24 7.43
N ALA A 315 -23.15 -9.63 7.72
CA ALA A 315 -22.48 -9.28 8.97
C ALA A 315 -22.35 -7.76 9.16
N TRP A 316 -22.04 -7.02 8.09
CA TRP A 316 -21.97 -5.56 8.09
C TRP A 316 -23.32 -4.89 8.40
N VAL A 317 -24.41 -5.35 7.79
CA VAL A 317 -25.76 -4.80 8.05
C VAL A 317 -26.25 -5.12 9.46
N ILE A 318 -26.02 -6.35 9.94
CA ILE A 318 -26.42 -6.76 11.30
C ILE A 318 -25.68 -5.92 12.36
N THR A 319 -24.39 -5.66 12.16
CA THR A 319 -23.59 -4.85 13.10
C THR A 319 -23.98 -3.38 13.05
N ALA A 320 -24.34 -2.84 11.88
CA ALA A 320 -24.79 -1.46 11.75
C ALA A 320 -26.15 -1.18 12.42
N ARG A 321 -27.00 -2.21 12.62
CA ARG A 321 -28.36 -2.06 13.19
C ARG A 321 -28.45 -2.35 14.69
N ARG A 322 -27.46 -2.98 15.30
CA ARG A 322 -27.49 -3.37 16.74
C ARG A 322 -26.78 -2.33 17.61
N SER A 323 -27.29 -2.13 18.82
CA SER A 323 -26.60 -1.36 19.87
C SER A 323 -25.22 -1.97 20.17
N VAL A 324 -24.29 -1.14 20.65
CA VAL A 324 -22.85 -1.40 20.88
C VAL A 324 -22.62 -2.62 21.81
N THR A 325 -22.76 -3.82 21.26
CA THR A 325 -22.38 -5.08 21.92
C THR A 325 -20.96 -5.43 21.51
N LYS A 326 -20.16 -5.99 22.44
CA LYS A 326 -18.76 -6.38 22.19
C LYS A 326 -18.62 -7.27 20.95
N THR A 327 -19.58 -8.18 20.71
CA THR A 327 -19.60 -9.05 19.53
C THR A 327 -19.85 -8.28 18.24
N ALA A 328 -20.72 -7.27 18.25
CA ALA A 328 -20.97 -6.44 17.08
C ALA A 328 -19.73 -5.60 16.71
N THR A 329 -19.05 -5.02 17.70
CA THR A 329 -17.79 -4.30 17.49
C THR A 329 -16.70 -5.21 16.93
N LEU A 330 -16.58 -6.45 17.44
CA LEU A 330 -15.64 -7.44 16.91
C LEU A 330 -15.93 -7.76 15.44
N ILE A 331 -17.17 -8.11 15.10
CA ILE A 331 -17.57 -8.42 13.72
C ILE A 331 -17.34 -7.22 12.79
N TYR A 332 -17.66 -6.00 13.24
CA TYR A 332 -17.41 -4.78 12.48
C TYR A 332 -15.91 -4.60 12.17
N ASN A 333 -15.05 -4.74 13.19
CA ASN A 333 -13.61 -4.62 13.02
C ASN A 333 -13.02 -5.69 12.08
N LEU A 334 -13.60 -6.90 12.07
CA LEU A 334 -13.18 -7.99 11.21
C LEU A 334 -13.62 -7.85 9.76
N THR A 335 -14.83 -7.32 9.53
CA THR A 335 -15.39 -7.16 8.18
C THR A 335 -14.86 -5.92 7.46
N ARG A 336 -14.64 -4.81 8.18
CA ARG A 336 -14.19 -3.52 7.62
C ARG A 336 -12.97 -3.60 6.68
N PRO A 337 -11.94 -4.44 6.93
CA PRO A 337 -10.81 -4.64 6.02
C PRO A 337 -11.14 -5.25 4.66
N PHE A 338 -12.17 -6.10 4.59
CA PHE A 338 -12.56 -6.82 3.37
C PHE A 338 -13.39 -5.97 2.42
N ILE A 339 -14.18 -5.05 2.95
CA ILE A 339 -15.18 -4.29 2.17
C ILE A 339 -14.59 -3.66 0.92
N PRO A 340 -13.45 -2.95 0.97
CA PRO A 340 -12.86 -2.36 -0.23
C PRO A 340 -12.55 -3.37 -1.33
N PHE A 341 -12.05 -4.55 -0.97
CA PHE A 341 -11.72 -5.63 -1.91
C PHE A 341 -12.99 -6.25 -2.47
N ALA A 342 -13.98 -6.52 -1.61
CA ALA A 342 -15.28 -7.05 -1.99
C ALA A 342 -15.99 -6.11 -3.00
N THR A 343 -16.12 -4.83 -2.66
CA THR A 343 -16.83 -3.86 -3.50
C THR A 343 -16.11 -3.55 -4.80
N ALA A 344 -14.78 -3.49 -4.77
CA ALA A 344 -13.98 -3.33 -5.99
C ALA A 344 -14.10 -4.59 -6.89
N GLY A 345 -14.04 -5.78 -6.29
CA GLY A 345 -14.19 -7.05 -7.00
C GLY A 345 -15.56 -7.19 -7.67
N ILE A 346 -16.65 -6.80 -7.00
CA ILE A 346 -18.00 -6.79 -7.61
C ILE A 346 -18.02 -5.90 -8.87
N ALA A 347 -17.53 -4.66 -8.77
CA ALA A 347 -17.54 -3.75 -9.91
C ALA A 347 -16.60 -4.21 -11.04
N LEU A 348 -15.44 -4.78 -10.68
CA LEU A 348 -14.52 -5.36 -11.65
C LEU A 348 -15.18 -6.50 -12.42
N LEU A 349 -15.80 -7.46 -11.70
CA LEU A 349 -16.53 -8.58 -12.31
C LEU A 349 -17.66 -8.12 -13.21
N ALA A 350 -18.53 -7.24 -12.70
CA ALA A 350 -19.64 -6.70 -13.46
C ALA A 350 -19.15 -6.04 -14.75
N GLY A 351 -18.10 -5.22 -14.65
CA GLY A 351 -17.53 -4.55 -15.82
C GLY A 351 -16.87 -5.50 -16.81
N THR A 352 -16.15 -6.52 -16.33
CA THR A 352 -15.55 -7.55 -17.18
C THR A 352 -16.62 -8.40 -17.89
N ILE A 353 -17.70 -8.76 -17.21
CA ILE A 353 -18.83 -9.50 -17.82
C ILE A 353 -19.44 -8.69 -18.97
N LEU A 354 -19.70 -7.38 -18.78
CA LEU A 354 -20.23 -6.52 -19.85
C LEU A 354 -19.27 -6.37 -21.03
N LEU A 355 -17.96 -6.23 -20.77
CA LEU A 355 -16.97 -6.17 -21.84
C LEU A 355 -16.87 -7.47 -22.62
N ILE A 356 -16.87 -8.62 -21.95
CA ILE A 356 -16.83 -9.94 -22.61
C ILE A 356 -18.11 -10.17 -23.39
N SER A 357 -19.26 -9.91 -22.80
CA SER A 357 -20.56 -9.99 -23.48
C SER A 357 -20.60 -9.12 -24.72
N GLY A 358 -20.14 -7.87 -24.62
CA GLY A 358 -20.07 -6.94 -25.74
C GLY A 358 -19.28 -7.48 -26.94
N ASN A 359 -18.33 -8.38 -26.68
CA ASN A 359 -17.45 -8.98 -27.68
C ASN A 359 -17.94 -10.34 -28.21
N LEU A 360 -18.89 -11.00 -27.56
CA LEU A 360 -19.39 -12.32 -27.99
C LEU A 360 -20.61 -12.18 -28.93
N PRO A 361 -20.77 -13.12 -29.89
CA PRO A 361 -21.93 -13.14 -30.78
C PRO A 361 -23.24 -13.27 -29.99
N ALA A 362 -24.23 -12.48 -30.37
CA ALA A 362 -25.55 -12.50 -29.73
C ALA A 362 -26.37 -13.72 -30.16
N ASP A 363 -27.23 -14.21 -29.26
CA ASP A 363 -28.08 -15.37 -29.54
C ASP A 363 -29.17 -15.03 -30.57
N THR A 364 -29.13 -15.69 -31.72
CA THR A 364 -30.03 -15.43 -32.86
C THR A 364 -31.50 -15.66 -32.52
N ALA A 365 -31.80 -16.57 -31.60
CA ALA A 365 -33.17 -16.84 -31.16
C ALA A 365 -33.76 -15.67 -30.35
N ARG A 366 -32.96 -15.05 -29.48
CA ARG A 366 -33.38 -13.91 -28.64
C ARG A 366 -33.47 -12.62 -29.45
N LEU A 367 -32.55 -12.42 -30.39
CA LEU A 367 -32.57 -11.30 -31.34
C LEU A 367 -33.80 -11.31 -32.24
N GLY A 368 -34.32 -12.49 -32.60
CA GLY A 368 -35.55 -12.63 -33.38
C GLY A 368 -36.78 -12.00 -32.70
N ILE A 369 -36.87 -12.08 -31.37
CA ILE A 369 -37.95 -11.48 -30.57
C ILE A 369 -37.79 -9.96 -30.49
N LEU A 370 -36.56 -9.47 -30.38
CA LEU A 370 -36.24 -8.04 -30.31
C LEU A 370 -36.43 -7.30 -31.64
N ARG A 371 -36.29 -8.01 -32.77
CA ARG A 371 -36.38 -7.45 -34.12
C ARG A 371 -37.70 -6.72 -34.39
N ASP A 372 -38.78 -7.14 -33.75
CA ASP A 372 -40.12 -6.56 -33.91
C ASP A 372 -40.41 -5.41 -32.93
N LEU A 373 -39.57 -5.23 -31.89
CA LEU A 373 -39.81 -4.30 -30.78
C LEU A 373 -38.80 -3.14 -30.72
N VAL A 374 -37.54 -3.37 -31.12
CA VAL A 374 -36.44 -2.42 -30.93
C VAL A 374 -35.76 -2.13 -32.28
N PRO A 375 -35.59 -0.85 -32.66
CA PRO A 375 -34.86 -0.49 -33.87
C PRO A 375 -33.41 -0.97 -33.83
N LEU A 376 -32.88 -1.40 -34.98
CA LEU A 376 -31.50 -1.91 -35.10
C LEU A 376 -30.44 -0.93 -34.53
N SER A 377 -30.63 0.37 -34.74
CA SER A 377 -29.73 1.41 -34.21
C SER A 377 -29.64 1.42 -32.68
N PHE A 378 -30.72 1.09 -31.97
CA PHE A 378 -30.72 0.98 -30.51
C PHE A 378 -29.99 -0.27 -30.03
N ILE A 379 -30.14 -1.39 -30.74
CA ILE A 379 -29.42 -2.64 -30.42
C ILE A 379 -27.91 -2.41 -30.62
N GLU A 380 -27.49 -1.83 -31.73
CA GLU A 380 -26.08 -1.54 -32.00
C GLU A 380 -25.49 -0.54 -31.00
N ALA A 381 -26.22 0.53 -30.69
CA ALA A 381 -25.83 1.48 -29.66
C ALA A 381 -25.71 0.81 -28.28
N SER A 382 -26.60 -0.13 -27.95
CA SER A 382 -26.55 -0.86 -26.68
C SER A 382 -25.27 -1.68 -26.53
N HIS A 383 -24.78 -2.36 -27.58
CA HIS A 383 -23.48 -3.04 -27.53
C HIS A 383 -22.34 -2.06 -27.20
N MET A 384 -22.31 -0.88 -27.84
CA MET A 384 -21.27 0.13 -27.61
C MET A 384 -21.36 0.70 -26.18
N VAL A 385 -22.57 1.05 -25.73
CA VAL A 385 -22.81 1.56 -24.38
C VAL A 385 -22.45 0.50 -23.34
N GLY A 386 -22.77 -0.77 -23.58
CA GLY A 386 -22.42 -1.89 -22.72
C GLY A 386 -20.91 -2.01 -22.50
N SER A 387 -20.13 -1.91 -23.57
CA SER A 387 -18.66 -1.94 -23.47
C SER A 387 -18.09 -0.70 -22.76
N ILE A 388 -18.66 0.49 -23.00
CA ILE A 388 -18.28 1.72 -22.27
C ILE A 388 -18.59 1.56 -20.77
N VAL A 389 -19.80 1.12 -20.42
CA VAL A 389 -20.22 0.87 -19.04
C VAL A 389 -19.29 -0.17 -18.39
N GLY A 390 -18.96 -1.23 -19.11
CA GLY A 390 -18.02 -2.25 -18.67
C GLY A 390 -16.65 -1.68 -18.31
N LEU A 391 -16.05 -0.88 -19.20
CA LEU A 391 -14.79 -0.17 -18.95
C LEU A 391 -14.89 0.74 -17.71
N LEU A 392 -15.94 1.56 -17.64
CA LEU A 392 -16.10 2.53 -16.56
C LEU A 392 -16.29 1.84 -15.20
N LEU A 393 -17.00 0.71 -15.12
CA LEU A 393 -17.13 -0.09 -13.90
C LEU A 393 -15.76 -0.62 -13.43
N ILE A 394 -14.92 -1.11 -14.35
CA ILE A 394 -13.56 -1.56 -14.05
C ILE A 394 -12.70 -0.39 -13.56
N VAL A 395 -12.77 0.79 -14.19
CA VAL A 395 -12.04 1.98 -13.75
C VAL A 395 -12.50 2.44 -12.35
N ILE A 396 -13.81 2.42 -12.09
CA ILE A 396 -14.41 2.85 -10.83
C ILE A 396 -14.18 1.86 -9.69
N SER A 397 -13.88 0.58 -9.98
CA SER A 397 -13.49 -0.42 -8.97
C SER A 397 -12.39 0.09 -8.03
N ARG A 398 -11.44 0.88 -8.56
CA ARG A 398 -10.39 1.57 -7.78
C ARG A 398 -10.95 2.64 -6.85
N GLY A 399 -11.94 3.40 -7.30
CA GLY A 399 -12.65 4.39 -6.47
C GLY A 399 -13.41 3.73 -5.32
N LEU A 400 -14.04 2.57 -5.57
CA LEU A 400 -14.68 1.76 -4.55
C LEU A 400 -13.66 1.20 -3.55
N PHE A 401 -12.51 0.72 -4.03
CA PHE A 401 -11.40 0.30 -3.17
C PHE A 401 -10.89 1.44 -2.27
N ARG A 402 -11.03 2.68 -2.71
CA ARG A 402 -10.68 3.88 -1.95
C ARG A 402 -11.81 4.38 -1.04
N LYS A 403 -12.98 3.73 -1.02
CA LYS A 403 -14.16 4.08 -0.23
C LYS A 403 -14.81 5.42 -0.61
N LEU A 404 -14.71 5.80 -1.89
CA LEU A 404 -15.26 7.07 -2.38
C LEU A 404 -16.78 6.98 -2.55
N TYR A 405 -17.52 7.92 -1.96
CA TYR A 405 -18.98 7.97 -2.09
C TYR A 405 -19.41 8.19 -3.55
N ARG A 406 -18.73 9.10 -4.26
CA ARG A 406 -18.98 9.35 -5.69
C ARG A 406 -18.76 8.11 -6.56
N ALA A 407 -17.74 7.30 -6.24
CA ALA A 407 -17.49 6.04 -6.95
C ALA A 407 -18.64 5.05 -6.76
N TRP A 408 -19.19 4.96 -5.54
CA TRP A 408 -20.36 4.13 -5.26
C TRP A 408 -21.58 4.58 -6.05
N VAL A 409 -21.90 5.88 -6.05
CA VAL A 409 -23.04 6.41 -6.82
C VAL A 409 -22.88 6.12 -8.32
N ILE A 410 -21.71 6.40 -8.89
CA ILE A 410 -21.49 6.17 -10.33
C ILE A 410 -21.54 4.67 -10.65
N ALA A 411 -20.98 3.79 -9.81
CA ALA A 411 -21.07 2.34 -10.01
C ALA A 411 -22.53 1.85 -10.01
N MET A 412 -23.37 2.35 -9.09
CA MET A 412 -24.79 2.01 -9.05
C MET A 412 -25.52 2.47 -10.33
N ILE A 413 -25.27 3.69 -10.79
CA ILE A 413 -25.85 4.23 -12.03
C ILE A 413 -25.40 3.38 -13.23
N LEU A 414 -24.10 3.08 -13.34
CA LEU A 414 -23.55 2.27 -14.41
C LEU A 414 -24.14 0.86 -14.43
N MET A 415 -24.35 0.22 -13.27
CA MET A 415 -25.00 -1.09 -13.21
C MET A 415 -26.46 -1.04 -13.64
N VAL A 416 -27.21 0.03 -13.29
CA VAL A 416 -28.58 0.22 -13.78
C VAL A 416 -28.61 0.40 -15.30
N ILE A 417 -27.67 1.17 -15.86
CA ILE A 417 -27.51 1.28 -17.32
C ILE A 417 -27.14 -0.08 -17.91
N GLY A 418 -26.26 -0.84 -17.25
CA GLY A 418 -25.89 -2.21 -17.63
C GLY A 418 -27.11 -3.14 -17.74
N ILE A 419 -28.03 -3.10 -16.78
CA ILE A 419 -29.30 -3.86 -16.84
C ILE A 419 -30.08 -3.49 -18.10
N ALA A 420 -30.29 -2.19 -18.34
CA ALA A 420 -31.06 -1.73 -19.50
C ALA A 420 -30.40 -2.16 -20.81
N VAL A 421 -29.08 -2.01 -20.91
CA VAL A 421 -28.30 -2.40 -22.09
C VAL A 421 -28.36 -3.90 -22.34
N SER A 422 -28.12 -4.75 -21.35
CA SER A 422 -28.16 -6.21 -21.52
C SER A 422 -29.54 -6.70 -22.00
N LEU A 423 -30.63 -6.08 -21.52
CA LEU A 423 -31.98 -6.41 -21.98
C LEU A 423 -32.25 -5.94 -23.42
N ILE A 424 -31.81 -4.73 -23.79
CA ILE A 424 -32.00 -4.15 -25.14
C ILE A 424 -31.15 -4.89 -26.18
N LYS A 425 -29.95 -5.32 -25.81
CA LYS A 425 -28.95 -5.91 -26.71
C LYS A 425 -29.35 -7.29 -27.23
N GLY A 426 -29.85 -8.15 -26.34
CA GLY A 426 -30.08 -9.56 -26.65
C GLY A 426 -31.05 -10.26 -25.71
N LEU A 427 -31.82 -9.52 -24.89
CA LEU A 427 -32.59 -10.05 -23.77
C LEU A 427 -31.73 -10.95 -22.86
N ASP A 428 -30.50 -10.49 -22.59
CA ASP A 428 -29.54 -11.20 -21.75
C ASP A 428 -29.90 -11.03 -20.26
N TRP A 429 -30.96 -11.74 -19.86
CA TRP A 429 -31.50 -11.70 -18.51
C TRP A 429 -30.50 -12.22 -17.48
N GLU A 430 -29.55 -13.07 -17.86
CA GLU A 430 -28.47 -13.53 -16.99
C GLU A 430 -27.57 -12.37 -16.56
N GLU A 431 -27.19 -11.49 -17.49
CA GLU A 431 -26.38 -10.31 -17.22
C GLU A 431 -27.14 -9.28 -16.40
N ALA A 432 -28.40 -9.04 -16.76
CA ALA A 432 -29.29 -8.14 -16.03
C ALA A 432 -29.46 -8.60 -14.58
N LEU A 433 -29.66 -9.90 -14.35
CA LEU A 433 -29.73 -10.48 -13.01
C LEU A 433 -28.39 -10.36 -12.27
N GLY A 434 -27.26 -10.60 -12.94
CA GLY A 434 -25.92 -10.41 -12.38
C GLY A 434 -25.65 -8.98 -11.94
N MET A 435 -26.08 -7.99 -12.72
CA MET A 435 -26.03 -6.56 -12.37
C MET A 435 -26.94 -6.23 -11.20
N LEU A 436 -28.16 -6.78 -11.17
CA LEU A 436 -29.09 -6.58 -10.06
C LEU A 436 -28.54 -7.16 -8.74
N MET A 437 -27.94 -8.35 -8.78
CA MET A 437 -27.25 -8.92 -7.63
C MET A 437 -26.07 -8.06 -7.19
N SER A 438 -25.29 -7.53 -8.13
CA SER A 438 -24.16 -6.64 -7.86
C SER A 438 -24.60 -5.35 -7.18
N ILE A 439 -25.71 -4.75 -7.63
CA ILE A 439 -26.38 -3.61 -6.99
C ILE A 439 -26.78 -3.95 -5.56
N GLY A 440 -27.44 -5.10 -5.36
CA GLY A 440 -27.84 -5.58 -4.03
C GLY A 440 -26.66 -5.70 -3.08
N LEU A 441 -25.59 -6.37 -3.51
CA LEU A 441 -24.36 -6.55 -2.72
C LEU A 441 -23.65 -5.23 -2.42
N LEU A 442 -23.52 -4.32 -3.41
CA LEU A 442 -22.92 -3.00 -3.19
C LEU A 442 -23.77 -2.11 -2.26
N ALA A 443 -25.10 -2.24 -2.30
CA ALA A 443 -26.00 -1.49 -1.44
C ALA A 443 -25.85 -1.89 0.04
N LEU A 444 -25.52 -3.16 0.34
CA LEU A 444 -25.23 -3.61 1.72
C LEU A 444 -24.08 -2.81 2.35
N PHE A 445 -23.12 -2.37 1.54
CA PHE A 445 -21.92 -1.64 2.00
C PHE A 445 -22.03 -0.13 1.90
N ARG A 446 -23.22 0.47 1.69
CA ARG A 446 -23.38 1.94 1.50
C ARG A 446 -22.65 2.78 2.56
N SER A 447 -22.76 2.41 3.83
CA SER A 447 -22.14 3.16 4.94
C SER A 447 -20.61 3.10 4.95
N ALA A 448 -19.99 2.19 4.19
CA ALA A 448 -18.55 2.12 4.05
C ALA A 448 -17.98 3.23 3.15
N PHE A 449 -18.82 3.90 2.34
CA PHE A 449 -18.42 4.93 1.40
C PHE A 449 -18.77 6.33 1.93
N TYR A 450 -17.89 6.91 2.73
CA TYR A 450 -18.08 8.25 3.33
C TYR A 450 -17.09 9.29 2.80
N ARG A 451 -16.08 8.88 2.04
CA ARG A 451 -15.05 9.80 1.53
C ARG A 451 -15.60 10.61 0.36
N ALA A 452 -15.73 11.92 0.56
CA ALA A 452 -16.38 12.83 -0.39
C ALA A 452 -15.40 13.76 -1.13
N GLU A 453 -14.27 14.11 -0.50
CA GLU A 453 -13.36 15.19 -0.94
C GLU A 453 -12.12 14.72 -1.72
N SER A 454 -12.09 13.46 -2.14
CA SER A 454 -10.97 12.95 -2.95
C SER A 454 -11.04 13.48 -4.39
N ALA A 455 -9.86 13.71 -4.95
CA ALA A 455 -9.61 13.90 -6.38
C ALA A 455 -10.41 12.93 -7.29
N SER A 456 -10.60 13.34 -8.55
CA SER A 456 -11.42 12.67 -9.58
C SER A 456 -11.46 11.13 -9.47
N VAL A 457 -12.68 10.58 -9.49
CA VAL A 457 -12.97 9.15 -9.34
C VAL A 457 -12.24 8.30 -10.40
N PHE A 458 -11.96 8.89 -11.56
CA PHE A 458 -11.32 8.23 -12.70
C PHE A 458 -9.79 8.27 -12.68
N ARG A 459 -9.15 8.79 -11.61
CA ARG A 459 -7.69 8.89 -11.54
C ARG A 459 -7.01 7.54 -11.29
N LEU A 460 -6.21 7.12 -12.25
CA LEU A 460 -5.43 5.89 -12.23
C LEU A 460 -3.96 6.17 -11.84
N ASN A 461 -3.31 5.24 -11.14
CA ASN A 461 -1.84 5.28 -11.02
C ASN A 461 -1.22 4.40 -12.11
N GLY A 462 0.10 4.51 -12.31
CA GLY A 462 0.80 3.76 -13.36
C GLY A 462 0.55 2.25 -13.31
N THR A 463 0.55 1.65 -12.12
CA THR A 463 0.28 0.19 -11.98
C THR A 463 -1.12 -0.20 -12.42
N TRP A 464 -2.14 0.63 -12.13
CA TRP A 464 -3.51 0.38 -12.62
C TRP A 464 -3.65 0.62 -14.12
N ILE A 465 -3.01 1.66 -14.67
CA ILE A 465 -3.03 1.91 -16.12
C ILE A 465 -2.50 0.69 -16.86
N VAL A 466 -1.34 0.16 -16.45
CA VAL A 466 -0.77 -1.06 -17.04
C VAL A 466 -1.74 -2.23 -16.92
N SER A 467 -2.31 -2.46 -15.73
CA SER A 467 -3.26 -3.57 -15.49
C SER A 467 -4.50 -3.49 -16.39
N LEU A 468 -5.04 -2.29 -16.60
CA LEU A 468 -6.21 -2.06 -17.45
C LEU A 468 -5.88 -2.25 -18.94
N ILE A 469 -4.71 -1.79 -19.39
CA ILE A 469 -4.25 -2.01 -20.76
C ILE A 469 -4.08 -3.50 -21.03
N THR A 470 -3.50 -4.25 -20.08
CA THR A 470 -3.36 -5.71 -20.19
C THR A 470 -4.70 -6.42 -20.25
N LEU A 471 -5.64 -6.05 -19.36
CA LEU A 471 -6.98 -6.62 -19.35
C LEU A 471 -7.71 -6.35 -20.67
N LEU A 472 -7.63 -5.11 -21.17
CA LEU A 472 -8.25 -4.74 -22.45
C LEU A 472 -7.62 -5.52 -23.60
N ALA A 473 -6.29 -5.65 -23.65
CA ALA A 473 -5.60 -6.44 -24.66
C ALA A 473 -6.07 -7.92 -24.64
N ALA A 474 -6.23 -8.52 -23.47
CA ALA A 474 -6.74 -9.87 -23.32
C ALA A 474 -8.20 -10.01 -23.81
N ILE A 475 -9.07 -9.06 -23.46
CA ILE A 475 -10.48 -9.05 -23.86
C ILE A 475 -10.64 -8.84 -25.37
N THR A 476 -9.89 -7.91 -25.95
CA THR A 476 -9.85 -7.68 -27.41
C THR A 476 -9.34 -8.93 -28.12
N TRP A 477 -8.36 -9.62 -27.55
CA TRP A 477 -7.87 -10.87 -28.10
C TRP A 477 -8.90 -12.02 -28.03
N ILE A 478 -9.67 -12.15 -26.94
CA ILE A 478 -10.81 -13.10 -26.85
C ILE A 478 -11.87 -12.79 -27.92
N GLY A 479 -12.16 -11.52 -28.18
CA GLY A 479 -13.07 -11.13 -29.26
C GLY A 479 -12.54 -11.53 -30.63
N ALA A 480 -11.25 -11.27 -30.90
CA ALA A 480 -10.61 -11.67 -32.15
C ALA A 480 -10.65 -13.20 -32.38
N LEU A 481 -10.56 -13.98 -31.30
CA LEU A 481 -10.77 -15.44 -31.31
C LEU A 481 -12.18 -15.81 -31.74
N SER A 482 -13.20 -15.17 -31.16
CA SER A 482 -14.59 -15.50 -31.45
C SER A 482 -14.99 -15.22 -32.90
N TYR A 483 -14.29 -14.32 -33.59
CA TYR A 483 -14.57 -13.93 -34.98
C TYR A 483 -13.55 -14.44 -36.01
N SER A 484 -12.60 -15.32 -35.64
CA SER A 484 -11.55 -15.79 -36.54
C SER A 484 -12.05 -16.60 -37.75
N ASN A 485 -13.23 -17.22 -37.61
CA ASN A 485 -13.83 -18.10 -38.61
C ASN A 485 -15.01 -17.46 -39.36
N VAL A 486 -15.25 -16.16 -39.16
CA VAL A 486 -16.29 -15.40 -39.86
C VAL A 486 -15.63 -14.64 -41.02
N GLU A 487 -16.13 -14.81 -42.25
CA GLU A 487 -15.66 -14.03 -43.40
C GLU A 487 -15.76 -12.53 -43.09
N TYR A 488 -14.62 -11.85 -43.10
CA TYR A 488 -14.58 -10.41 -42.92
C TYR A 488 -15.28 -9.78 -44.12
N ARG A 489 -16.52 -9.32 -43.92
CA ARG A 489 -17.24 -8.56 -44.95
C ARG A 489 -16.63 -7.17 -45.02
N ASP A 490 -16.32 -6.72 -46.24
CA ASP A 490 -15.87 -5.34 -46.55
C ASP A 490 -17.01 -4.30 -46.36
N ASP A 491 -17.84 -4.47 -45.34
CA ASP A 491 -18.86 -3.50 -44.97
C ASP A 491 -18.15 -2.28 -44.36
N LEU A 492 -18.60 -1.08 -44.76
CA LEU A 492 -18.03 0.16 -44.24
C LEU A 492 -18.19 0.19 -42.70
N TRP A 493 -17.20 0.70 -41.96
CA TRP A 493 -17.22 0.67 -40.49
C TRP A 493 -18.41 1.37 -39.82
N TRP A 494 -19.19 2.17 -40.56
CA TRP A 494 -20.43 2.84 -40.13
C TRP A 494 -21.71 2.13 -40.58
N ASP A 495 -21.61 0.99 -41.26
CA ASP A 495 -22.76 0.21 -41.67
C ASP A 495 -23.28 -0.65 -40.49
N PHE A 496 -24.60 -0.64 -40.31
CA PHE A 496 -25.30 -1.31 -39.22
C PHE A 496 -26.07 -2.50 -39.78
N ALA A 497 -25.68 -3.71 -39.38
CA ALA A 497 -26.22 -4.94 -39.94
C ALA A 497 -26.56 -5.92 -38.83
N TRP A 498 -27.73 -6.56 -38.92
CA TRP A 498 -28.17 -7.59 -37.97
C TRP A 498 -27.18 -8.75 -37.78
N HIS A 499 -26.28 -8.99 -38.75
CA HIS A 499 -25.27 -10.06 -38.76
C HIS A 499 -23.83 -9.50 -38.82
N GLY A 500 -23.61 -8.24 -38.40
CA GLY A 500 -22.31 -7.53 -38.44
C GLY A 500 -21.53 -7.60 -37.13
N ASP A 501 -21.46 -8.76 -36.47
CA ASP A 501 -20.92 -8.87 -35.11
C ASP A 501 -19.41 -8.56 -35.02
N ALA A 502 -18.64 -8.87 -36.07
CA ALA A 502 -17.21 -8.55 -36.15
C ALA A 502 -16.93 -7.03 -36.24
N SER A 503 -17.71 -6.28 -37.04
CA SER A 503 -17.55 -4.82 -37.16
C SER A 503 -18.01 -4.10 -35.88
N ARG A 504 -19.06 -4.61 -35.20
CA ARG A 504 -19.50 -4.14 -33.87
C ARG A 504 -18.40 -4.30 -32.82
N PHE A 505 -17.76 -5.47 -32.77
CA PHE A 505 -16.65 -5.75 -31.87
C PHE A 505 -15.48 -4.77 -32.05
N LEU A 506 -15.05 -4.52 -33.30
CA LEU A 506 -13.96 -3.60 -33.60
C LEU A 506 -14.30 -2.15 -33.18
N ARG A 507 -15.53 -1.69 -33.45
CA ARG A 507 -16.02 -0.37 -33.01
C ARG A 507 -15.96 -0.23 -31.48
N ALA A 508 -16.51 -1.20 -30.76
CA ALA A 508 -16.55 -1.18 -29.30
C ALA A 508 -15.13 -1.20 -28.70
N SER A 509 -14.24 -2.04 -29.23
CA SER A 509 -12.84 -2.14 -28.77
C SER A 509 -12.06 -0.85 -28.98
N LEU A 510 -12.23 -0.18 -30.13
CA LEU A 510 -11.59 1.09 -30.43
C LEU A 510 -12.07 2.21 -29.48
N ILE A 511 -13.37 2.29 -29.22
CA ILE A 511 -13.94 3.29 -28.30
C ILE A 511 -13.42 3.08 -26.88
N VAL A 512 -13.40 1.83 -26.42
CA VAL A 512 -12.88 1.47 -25.10
C VAL A 512 -11.40 1.82 -24.99
N ALA A 513 -10.59 1.54 -26.03
CA ALA A 513 -9.17 1.89 -26.07
C ALA A 513 -8.96 3.42 -26.05
N PHE A 514 -9.73 4.17 -26.82
CA PHE A 514 -9.66 5.64 -26.84
C PHE A 514 -10.03 6.25 -25.50
N LEU A 515 -11.13 5.80 -24.87
CA LEU A 515 -11.55 6.26 -23.55
C LEU A 515 -10.50 5.93 -22.47
N LEU A 516 -9.94 4.72 -22.50
CA LEU A 516 -8.87 4.34 -21.57
C LEU A 516 -7.62 5.20 -21.77
N ALA A 517 -7.24 5.50 -23.02
CA ALA A 517 -6.13 6.39 -23.33
C ALA A 517 -6.38 7.81 -22.82
N ALA A 518 -7.59 8.36 -23.02
CA ALA A 518 -7.98 9.67 -22.53
C ALA A 518 -7.93 9.75 -20.99
N ILE A 519 -8.49 8.76 -20.30
CA ILE A 519 -8.46 8.67 -18.82
C ILE A 519 -7.02 8.52 -18.31
N SER A 520 -6.20 7.73 -18.99
CA SER A 520 -4.79 7.52 -18.63
C SER A 520 -3.98 8.80 -18.81
N LEU A 521 -4.20 9.52 -19.90
CA LEU A 521 -3.55 10.79 -20.17
C LEU A 521 -3.95 11.85 -19.13
N ASP A 522 -5.25 12.01 -18.85
CA ASP A 522 -5.74 12.92 -17.79
C ASP A 522 -5.13 12.55 -16.42
N SER A 523 -5.04 11.25 -16.10
CA SER A 523 -4.46 10.78 -14.85
C SER A 523 -2.98 11.14 -14.70
N VAL A 524 -2.21 11.09 -15.78
CA VAL A 524 -0.79 11.46 -15.79
C VAL A 524 -0.61 12.98 -15.70
N LEU A 525 -1.39 13.74 -16.46
CA LEU A 525 -1.31 15.20 -16.52
C LEU A 525 -1.80 15.87 -15.23
N SER A 526 -2.86 15.34 -14.61
CA SER A 526 -3.47 15.89 -13.39
C SER A 526 -2.76 15.48 -12.10
N ASN A 527 -1.67 14.71 -12.17
CA ASN A 527 -0.93 14.21 -11.00
C ASN A 527 -0.10 15.27 -10.26
N ARG A 528 -0.19 16.54 -10.68
CA ARG A 528 0.41 17.68 -10.00
C ARG A 528 -0.59 18.26 -9.00
N HIS A 529 -0.72 17.64 -7.83
CA HIS A 529 -1.28 18.40 -6.71
C HIS A 529 -0.24 19.43 -6.30
N THR A 530 -0.56 20.70 -6.52
CA THR A 530 0.14 21.79 -5.86
C THR A 530 -0.15 21.67 -4.37
N PRO A 531 0.88 21.64 -3.50
CA PRO A 531 0.68 21.80 -2.06
C PRO A 531 -0.25 22.99 -1.85
N LYS A 532 -1.27 22.85 -0.98
CA LYS A 532 -2.03 24.03 -0.57
C LYS A 532 -1.02 25.00 0.05
N ARG A 533 -0.98 26.24 -0.46
CA ARG A 533 -0.14 27.29 0.13
C ARG A 533 -0.57 27.51 1.58
N GLY A 534 0.39 27.89 2.43
CA GLY A 534 0.12 28.25 3.81
C GLY A 534 -0.94 29.35 3.89
N GLU A 535 -1.76 29.29 4.94
CA GLU A 535 -2.81 30.27 5.20
C GLU A 535 -2.21 31.44 6.00
N PRO A 536 -2.79 32.66 5.91
CA PRO A 536 -2.40 33.73 6.81
C PRO A 536 -2.50 33.27 8.27
N ILE A 537 -1.44 33.54 9.05
CA ILE A 537 -1.36 33.06 10.44
C ILE A 537 -2.42 33.80 11.28
N PRO A 538 -3.40 33.08 11.88
CA PRO A 538 -4.44 33.71 12.70
C PRO A 538 -3.88 34.32 13.99
N ASP A 539 -4.50 35.39 14.49
CA ASP A 539 -4.05 36.08 15.71
C ASP A 539 -4.03 35.15 16.94
N VAL A 540 -5.04 34.29 17.08
CA VAL A 540 -5.11 33.26 18.14
C VAL A 540 -3.90 32.34 18.12
N VAL A 541 -3.35 32.02 16.94
CA VAL A 541 -2.13 31.19 16.84
C VAL A 541 -0.94 31.96 17.42
N ARG A 542 -0.80 33.25 17.11
CA ARG A 542 0.29 34.10 17.64
C ARG A 542 0.20 34.22 19.16
N GLU A 543 -1.00 34.39 19.70
CA GLU A 543 -1.25 34.45 21.15
C GLU A 543 -0.89 33.14 21.85
N LEU A 544 -1.33 32.00 21.32
CA LEU A 544 -1.05 30.69 21.90
C LEU A 544 0.44 30.31 21.79
N VAL A 545 1.11 30.67 20.69
CA VAL A 545 2.56 30.50 20.54
C VAL A 545 3.32 31.31 21.59
N ALA A 546 2.94 32.58 21.82
CA ALA A 546 3.59 33.43 22.81
C ALA A 546 3.40 32.93 24.26
N GLN A 547 2.33 32.17 24.54
CA GLN A 547 2.06 31.57 25.85
C GLN A 547 2.65 30.15 26.00
N SER A 548 3.05 29.50 24.91
CA SER A 548 3.57 28.13 24.91
C SER A 548 4.89 28.03 25.66
N GLU A 549 5.04 27.02 26.51
CA GLU A 549 6.31 26.70 27.19
C GLU A 549 7.34 26.03 26.24
N ASP A 550 6.90 25.48 25.11
CA ASP A 550 7.77 24.86 24.10
C ASP A 550 8.13 25.86 23.00
N THR A 551 9.43 26.08 22.80
CA THR A 551 9.95 26.98 21.76
C THR A 551 9.68 26.49 20.35
N GLU A 552 9.46 25.18 20.14
CA GLU A 552 9.14 24.61 18.83
C GLU A 552 7.79 25.10 18.27
N ALA A 553 6.91 25.64 19.12
CA ALA A 553 5.66 26.28 18.70
C ALA A 553 5.89 27.49 17.77
N ASN A 554 7.02 28.19 17.91
CA ASN A 554 7.38 29.34 17.07
C ASN A 554 7.50 29.01 15.58
N MET A 555 7.77 27.74 15.25
CA MET A 555 7.83 27.26 13.87
C MET A 555 6.50 27.36 13.14
N ALA A 556 5.38 27.49 13.86
CA ALA A 556 4.07 27.80 13.29
C ALA A 556 4.08 29.13 12.51
N LEU A 557 4.97 30.05 12.85
CA LEU A 557 5.02 31.40 12.29
C LEU A 557 5.71 31.52 10.93
N ILE A 558 6.22 30.42 10.35
CA ILE A 558 6.85 30.42 9.01
C ILE A 558 5.87 30.83 7.89
N GLY A 559 4.57 30.57 8.07
CA GLY A 559 3.55 30.89 7.06
C GLY A 559 3.44 29.87 5.91
N ASP A 560 4.06 28.70 6.04
CA ASP A 560 4.00 27.58 5.09
C ASP A 560 3.01 26.48 5.48
N LYS A 561 2.29 26.66 6.59
CA LYS A 561 1.38 25.68 7.20
C LYS A 561 -0.08 26.19 7.21
N SER A 562 -1.01 25.24 7.23
CA SER A 562 -2.43 25.46 7.55
C SER A 562 -2.68 25.18 9.02
N PHE A 563 -3.79 25.70 9.56
CA PHE A 563 -4.11 25.63 10.98
C PHE A 563 -5.47 24.98 11.21
N LEU A 564 -5.54 24.08 12.19
CA LEU A 564 -6.77 23.61 12.78
C LEU A 564 -6.84 24.17 14.21
N ILE A 565 -7.88 24.96 14.49
CA ILE A 565 -8.06 25.65 15.77
C ILE A 565 -9.27 25.05 16.47
N SER A 566 -9.12 24.77 17.76
CA SER A 566 -10.22 24.32 18.63
C SER A 566 -11.39 25.30 18.61
N HIS A 567 -12.62 24.79 18.77
CA HIS A 567 -13.83 25.62 18.75
C HIS A 567 -13.83 26.77 19.77
N ASP A 568 -13.16 26.62 20.91
CA ASP A 568 -13.03 27.65 21.94
C ASP A 568 -11.74 28.48 21.84
N GLY A 569 -10.92 28.25 20.79
CA GLY A 569 -9.71 29.01 20.51
C GLY A 569 -8.56 28.79 21.49
N LYS A 570 -8.59 27.72 22.31
CA LYS A 570 -7.57 27.49 23.36
C LYS A 570 -6.41 26.58 22.95
N ALA A 571 -6.54 25.93 21.81
CA ALA A 571 -5.49 25.11 21.21
C ALA A 571 -5.54 25.19 19.69
N PHE A 572 -4.38 24.95 19.06
CA PHE A 572 -4.28 24.76 17.62
C PHE A 572 -3.28 23.64 17.27
N ILE A 573 -3.40 23.11 16.06
CA ILE A 573 -2.39 22.25 15.45
C ILE A 573 -2.10 22.74 14.02
N SER A 574 -0.83 22.81 13.66
CA SER A 574 -0.39 23.24 12.33
C SER A 574 0.00 22.04 11.47
N TYR A 575 -0.36 22.07 10.19
CA TYR A 575 -0.11 20.96 9.27
C TYR A 575 0.12 21.42 7.84
N VAL A 576 0.74 20.55 7.03
CA VAL A 576 0.88 20.72 5.58
C VAL A 576 0.13 19.62 4.86
N ASP A 577 -0.60 20.01 3.82
CA ASP A 577 -1.25 19.09 2.88
C ASP A 577 -0.35 18.82 1.67
N THR A 578 0.28 17.64 1.65
CA THR A 578 1.13 17.20 0.53
C THR A 578 0.33 16.70 -0.68
N GLY A 579 -1.00 16.74 -0.61
CA GLY A 579 -1.94 16.12 -1.54
C GLY A 579 -2.17 14.63 -1.27
N LYS A 580 -1.20 13.94 -0.66
CA LYS A 580 -1.31 12.51 -0.27
C LYS A 580 -1.40 12.31 1.23
N SER A 581 -0.90 13.27 2.01
CA SER A 581 -0.78 13.17 3.46
C SER A 581 -1.00 14.55 4.08
N LEU A 582 -1.68 14.58 5.23
CA LEU A 582 -1.67 15.70 6.16
C LEU A 582 -0.56 15.43 7.17
N ILE A 583 0.47 16.28 7.19
CA ILE A 583 1.65 16.10 8.04
C ILE A 583 1.77 17.29 8.98
N THR A 584 1.74 17.03 10.29
CA THR A 584 1.95 18.06 11.31
C THR A 584 3.43 18.21 11.63
N LYS A 585 3.84 19.42 12.01
CA LYS A 585 5.14 19.66 12.65
C LYS A 585 4.88 19.86 14.14
N GLY A 586 5.33 18.89 14.94
CA GLY A 586 5.08 18.86 16.37
C GLY A 586 3.66 18.46 16.75
N GLU A 587 3.35 18.68 18.02
CA GLU A 587 2.09 18.36 18.68
C GLU A 587 1.19 19.61 18.82
N PRO A 588 -0.09 19.47 19.22
CA PRO A 588 -0.96 20.62 19.46
C PRO A 588 -0.38 21.59 20.50
N VAL A 589 -0.52 22.88 20.23
CA VAL A 589 -0.09 23.99 21.11
C VAL A 589 -1.32 24.55 21.81
N GLY A 590 -1.23 24.77 23.13
CA GLY A 590 -2.31 25.28 23.97
C GLY A 590 -2.80 24.26 25.00
N ALA A 591 -4.10 24.32 25.32
CA ALA A 591 -4.72 23.46 26.32
C ALA A 591 -4.74 21.97 25.89
N GLU A 592 -4.38 21.08 26.81
CA GLU A 592 -4.14 19.66 26.49
C GLU A 592 -5.40 18.89 26.09
N GLU A 593 -6.54 19.17 26.73
CA GLU A 593 -7.82 18.53 26.42
C GLU A 593 -8.24 18.82 24.98
N GLN A 594 -8.26 20.09 24.60
CA GLN A 594 -8.55 20.54 23.24
C GLN A 594 -7.48 20.05 22.25
N GLY A 595 -6.23 19.93 22.68
CA GLY A 595 -5.16 19.32 21.88
C GLY A 595 -5.46 17.87 21.49
N ARG A 596 -6.00 17.06 22.41
CA ARG A 596 -6.42 15.67 22.10
C ARG A 596 -7.53 15.66 21.05
N ASP A 597 -8.52 16.53 21.18
CA ASP A 597 -9.62 16.64 20.22
C ASP A 597 -9.12 17.02 18.82
N LEU A 598 -8.18 17.97 18.73
CA LEU A 598 -7.56 18.37 17.46
C LEU A 598 -6.78 17.24 16.79
N ILE A 599 -6.11 16.38 17.57
CA ILE A 599 -5.43 15.18 17.05
C ILE A 599 -6.45 14.20 16.43
N TRP A 600 -7.62 14.04 17.04
CA TRP A 600 -8.71 13.24 16.46
C TRP A 600 -9.27 13.91 15.20
N GLU A 601 -9.56 15.21 15.26
CA GLU A 601 -10.18 15.96 14.17
C GLU A 601 -9.31 15.96 12.90
N ILE A 602 -8.00 16.23 13.01
CA ILE A 602 -7.10 16.18 11.84
C ILE A 602 -6.98 14.76 11.27
N ARG A 603 -7.04 13.73 12.12
CA ARG A 603 -7.01 12.34 11.69
C ARG A 603 -8.29 11.93 10.96
N GLU A 604 -9.44 12.42 11.41
CA GLU A 604 -10.73 12.25 10.76
C GLU A 604 -10.79 13.01 9.44
N GLN A 605 -10.29 14.24 9.40
CA GLN A 605 -10.17 15.03 8.18
C GLN A 605 -9.33 14.30 7.13
N ALA A 606 -8.12 13.83 7.50
CA ALA A 606 -7.29 13.02 6.61
C ALA A 606 -8.04 11.78 6.10
N ASP A 607 -8.83 11.13 6.96
CA ASP A 607 -9.62 9.96 6.56
C ASP A 607 -10.74 10.29 5.57
N ARG A 608 -11.47 11.40 5.78
CA ARG A 608 -12.53 11.88 4.89
C ARG A 608 -11.99 12.27 3.51
N GLU A 609 -10.80 12.88 3.49
CA GLU A 609 -10.10 13.28 2.27
C GLU A 609 -9.36 12.10 1.58
N GLY A 610 -9.27 10.93 2.24
CA GLY A 610 -8.56 9.77 1.73
C GLY A 610 -7.03 9.91 1.74
N LYS A 611 -6.50 10.78 2.62
CA LYS A 611 -5.09 11.06 2.84
C LYS A 611 -4.55 10.28 4.03
N ARG A 612 -3.22 10.17 4.13
CA ARG A 612 -2.55 9.73 5.36
C ARG A 612 -2.49 10.88 6.36
N CYS A 613 -2.41 10.57 7.64
CA CYS A 613 -2.17 11.56 8.69
C CYS A 613 -0.90 11.15 9.43
N ALA A 614 0.04 12.07 9.60
CA ALA A 614 1.26 11.82 10.35
C ALA A 614 1.64 13.03 11.21
N PHE A 615 2.19 12.76 12.38
CA PHE A 615 2.67 13.77 13.32
C PHE A 615 4.18 13.63 13.45
N TYR A 616 4.91 14.60 12.92
CA TYR A 616 6.37 14.57 12.84
C TYR A 616 6.98 15.34 14.01
N ALA A 617 7.96 14.74 14.70
CA ALA A 617 8.68 15.32 15.84
C ALA A 617 7.77 15.66 17.04
N VAL A 618 6.97 14.69 17.48
CA VAL A 618 6.11 14.80 18.68
C VAL A 618 6.82 14.30 19.95
N SER A 619 6.46 14.85 21.10
CA SER A 619 6.98 14.45 22.41
C SER A 619 6.19 13.25 22.99
N PRO A 620 6.56 12.72 24.16
CA PRO A 620 5.76 11.72 24.87
C PRO A 620 4.34 12.16 25.26
N ARG A 621 4.04 13.47 25.27
CA ARG A 621 2.84 14.07 25.87
C ARG A 621 1.53 13.46 25.37
N TYR A 622 1.38 13.28 24.07
CA TYR A 622 0.15 12.72 23.46
C TYR A 622 0.29 11.27 22.96
N LEU A 623 1.31 10.53 23.41
CA LEU A 623 1.51 9.13 23.00
C LEU A 623 0.28 8.24 23.18
N PRO A 624 -0.46 8.30 24.32
CA PRO A 624 -1.69 7.52 24.47
C PRO A 624 -2.70 7.81 23.36
N THR A 625 -2.94 9.08 23.04
CA THR A 625 -3.87 9.51 21.99
C THR A 625 -3.47 8.99 20.61
N TYR A 626 -2.17 9.03 20.28
CA TYR A 626 -1.68 8.50 19.01
C TYR A 626 -1.84 6.98 18.91
N LEU A 627 -1.64 6.26 20.02
CA LEU A 627 -1.85 4.81 20.09
C LEU A 627 -3.35 4.46 19.98
N ASP A 628 -4.24 5.22 20.60
CA ASP A 628 -5.69 5.07 20.49
C ASP A 628 -6.18 5.27 19.05
N LEU A 629 -5.53 6.16 18.28
CA LEU A 629 -5.76 6.35 16.85
C LEU A 629 -5.21 5.22 15.96
N GLY A 630 -4.53 4.23 16.55
CA GLY A 630 -3.90 3.12 15.86
C GLY A 630 -2.67 3.51 15.04
N LEU A 631 -1.99 4.61 15.42
CA LEU A 631 -0.75 5.03 14.78
C LEU A 631 0.44 4.25 15.32
N SER A 632 1.38 3.95 14.44
CA SER A 632 2.68 3.43 14.82
C SER A 632 3.56 4.57 15.30
N ILE A 633 4.19 4.37 16.45
CA ILE A 633 5.15 5.30 17.03
C ILE A 633 6.57 4.83 16.70
N MET A 634 7.34 5.69 16.06
CA MET A 634 8.74 5.45 15.74
C MET A 634 9.59 6.56 16.34
N LYS A 635 10.62 6.22 17.13
CA LYS A 635 11.56 7.22 17.63
C LYS A 635 12.39 7.74 16.45
N ILE A 636 12.49 9.04 16.31
CA ILE A 636 13.24 9.68 15.21
C ILE A 636 14.46 10.47 15.71
N GLY A 637 14.67 10.54 17.02
CA GLY A 637 15.80 11.22 17.65
C GLY A 637 15.51 11.65 19.08
N GLU A 638 16.28 12.63 19.54
CA GLU A 638 16.15 13.24 20.86
C GLU A 638 16.38 14.75 20.78
N VAL A 639 15.65 15.54 21.55
CA VAL A 639 15.87 16.98 21.76
C VAL A 639 16.78 17.15 22.98
N ALA A 640 17.80 18.00 22.85
CA ALA A 640 18.72 18.31 23.94
C ALA A 640 18.37 19.63 24.61
N ARG A 641 18.09 19.61 25.92
CA ARG A 641 17.82 20.80 26.73
C ARG A 641 18.90 21.00 27.78
N ALA A 642 19.60 22.13 27.73
CA ALA A 642 20.59 22.51 28.74
C ALA A 642 19.92 23.35 29.85
N ASP A 643 20.19 23.02 31.11
CA ASP A 643 19.69 23.80 32.25
C ASP A 643 20.47 25.13 32.34
N LEU A 644 19.73 26.24 32.38
CA LEU A 644 20.28 27.59 32.46
C LEU A 644 20.40 28.13 33.89
N LYS A 645 19.73 27.52 34.88
CA LYS A 645 19.63 28.05 36.25
C LYS A 645 21.00 28.29 36.90
N ASP A 646 21.93 27.37 36.70
CA ASP A 646 23.30 27.43 37.22
C ASP A 646 24.34 27.39 36.08
N PHE A 647 23.96 27.89 34.90
CA PHE A 647 24.80 27.78 33.72
C PHE A 647 26.06 28.64 33.84
N SER A 648 27.21 27.99 33.64
CA SER A 648 28.49 28.67 33.51
C SER A 648 29.32 28.07 32.38
N LEU A 649 30.26 28.86 31.87
CA LEU A 649 31.27 28.43 30.91
C LEU A 649 32.47 27.74 31.58
N GLN A 650 32.40 27.46 32.88
CA GLN A 650 33.45 26.74 33.59
C GLN A 650 33.44 25.24 33.26
N GLY A 651 34.61 24.60 33.36
CA GLY A 651 34.79 23.19 33.01
C GLY A 651 35.56 22.95 31.70
N SER A 652 35.99 21.71 31.52
CA SER A 652 36.81 21.27 30.38
C SER A 652 36.01 21.15 29.08
N SER A 653 34.76 20.66 29.15
CA SER A 653 33.89 20.49 27.98
C SER A 653 33.52 21.80 27.29
N LYS A 654 33.48 22.92 28.04
CA LYS A 654 33.11 24.26 27.55
C LYS A 654 34.32 25.16 27.27
N LYS A 655 35.55 24.62 27.29
CA LYS A 655 36.80 25.37 27.08
C LYS A 655 36.80 26.15 25.75
N GLY A 656 36.30 25.55 24.67
CA GLY A 656 36.22 26.18 23.35
C GLY A 656 35.35 27.44 23.36
N PHE A 657 34.11 27.34 23.85
CA PHE A 657 33.18 28.46 23.99
C PHE A 657 33.74 29.59 24.87
N ARG A 658 34.39 29.24 25.99
CA ARG A 658 35.05 30.21 26.88
C ARG A 658 36.21 30.93 26.19
N GLN A 659 37.01 30.21 25.40
CA GLN A 659 38.11 30.80 24.63
C GLN A 659 37.60 31.70 23.50
N ALA A 660 36.54 31.28 22.80
CA ALA A 660 35.89 32.08 21.77
C ALA A 660 35.34 33.39 22.34
N ARG A 661 34.66 33.33 23.49
CA ARG A 661 34.17 34.51 24.21
C ARG A 661 35.29 35.47 24.62
N ASN A 662 36.31 34.98 25.33
CA ASN A 662 37.43 35.81 25.78
C ASN A 662 38.23 36.41 24.62
N ARG A 663 38.23 35.73 23.47
CA ARG A 663 38.85 36.23 22.24
C ARG A 663 37.99 37.31 21.59
N ALA A 664 36.68 37.11 21.50
CA ALA A 664 35.74 38.10 21.00
C ALA A 664 35.84 39.42 21.79
N GLU A 665 35.84 39.34 23.12
CA GLU A 665 36.00 40.50 24.00
C GLU A 665 37.35 41.22 23.78
N ARG A 666 38.46 40.46 23.69
CA ARG A 666 39.80 41.03 23.46
C ARG A 666 39.92 41.70 22.09
N GLU A 667 39.28 41.15 21.07
CA GLU A 667 39.30 41.67 19.71
C GLU A 667 38.22 42.74 19.47
N GLY A 668 37.47 43.16 20.50
CA GLY A 668 36.51 44.27 20.44
C GLY A 668 35.13 43.93 19.89
N TYR A 669 34.76 42.64 19.86
CA TYR A 669 33.42 42.22 19.46
C TYR A 669 32.43 42.37 20.62
N THR A 670 31.21 42.77 20.29
CA THR A 670 30.15 43.01 21.29
C THR A 670 28.88 42.21 20.96
N PHE A 671 28.28 41.62 22.00
CA PHE A 671 27.01 40.91 21.91
C PHE A 671 25.84 41.85 22.22
N GLU A 672 24.79 41.77 21.42
CA GLU A 672 23.56 42.55 21.58
C GLU A 672 22.34 41.70 21.23
N VAL A 673 21.22 41.89 21.93
CA VAL A 673 19.93 41.36 21.50
C VAL A 673 19.09 42.53 20.99
N ILE A 674 18.77 42.51 19.70
CA ILE A 674 17.94 43.49 19.02
C ILE A 674 16.48 43.06 19.18
N PRO A 675 15.62 43.85 19.85
CA PRO A 675 14.20 43.57 19.95
C PRO A 675 13.53 43.57 18.57
N LYS A 676 12.54 42.71 18.36
CA LYS A 676 11.80 42.61 17.09
C LYS A 676 11.23 43.94 16.60
N GLU A 677 10.83 44.84 17.50
CA GLU A 677 10.31 46.17 17.17
C GLU A 677 11.36 47.08 16.50
N ASN A 678 12.64 46.84 16.77
CA ASN A 678 13.77 47.62 16.27
C ASN A 678 14.50 46.94 15.09
N LEU A 679 13.96 45.85 14.54
CA LEU A 679 14.63 45.05 13.54
C LEU A 679 14.66 45.70 12.14
N GLY A 680 13.66 46.53 11.81
CA GLY A 680 13.45 47.10 10.47
C GLY A 680 14.71 47.72 9.83
N PRO A 681 15.44 48.61 10.52
CA PRO A 681 16.67 49.22 9.97
C PRO A 681 17.82 48.23 9.74
N VAL A 682 17.82 47.08 10.43
CA VAL A 682 18.93 46.11 10.46
C VAL A 682 18.66 44.92 9.52
N LEU A 683 17.41 44.68 9.17
CA LEU A 683 16.96 43.55 8.35
C LEU A 683 17.74 43.38 7.02
N PRO A 684 18.01 44.44 6.23
CA PRO A 684 18.79 44.30 4.99
C PRO A 684 20.21 43.77 5.22
N LYS A 685 20.82 44.12 6.36
CA LYS A 685 22.16 43.65 6.72
C LYS A 685 22.14 42.17 7.10
N LEU A 686 21.15 41.74 7.89
CA LEU A 686 20.97 40.33 8.23
C LEU A 686 20.74 39.49 6.97
N LYS A 687 19.95 40.01 6.02
CA LYS A 687 19.71 39.37 4.73
C LYS A 687 21.01 39.17 3.94
N SER A 688 21.87 40.19 3.88
CA SER A 688 23.17 40.08 3.20
C SER A 688 24.06 38.99 3.82
N ILE A 689 24.12 38.90 5.15
CA ILE A 689 24.88 37.84 5.85
C ILE A 689 24.30 36.46 5.52
N SER A 690 22.98 36.36 5.55
CA SER A 690 22.22 35.17 5.24
C SER A 690 22.47 34.65 3.81
N ASP A 691 22.40 35.54 2.82
CA ASP A 691 22.59 35.22 1.40
C ASP A 691 24.05 34.76 1.13
N SER A 692 25.04 35.44 1.72
CA SER A 692 26.46 35.04 1.63
C SER A 692 26.73 33.68 2.28
N TRP A 693 26.13 33.43 3.45
CA TRP A 693 26.25 32.14 4.14
C TRP A 693 25.66 31.00 3.30
N LEU A 694 24.45 31.18 2.74
CA LEU A 694 23.82 30.19 1.88
C LEU A 694 24.65 29.88 0.63
N ALA A 695 25.19 30.92 -0.03
CA ALA A 695 26.05 30.77 -1.20
C ALA A 695 27.31 29.92 -0.89
N SER A 696 27.93 30.14 0.28
CA SER A 696 29.10 29.36 0.71
C SER A 696 28.81 27.88 0.99
N LYS A 697 27.57 27.56 1.36
CA LYS A 697 27.11 26.20 1.65
C LYS A 697 26.55 25.48 0.43
N GLN A 698 26.46 26.14 -0.73
CA GLN A 698 25.78 25.65 -1.93
C GLN A 698 24.35 25.14 -1.65
N GLY A 699 23.69 25.71 -0.64
CA GLY A 699 22.38 25.28 -0.17
C GLY A 699 21.23 26.14 -0.69
N GLU A 700 20.01 25.61 -0.62
CA GLU A 700 18.77 26.38 -0.73
C GLU A 700 18.14 26.53 0.66
N GLU A 701 17.27 27.53 0.79
CA GLU A 701 16.47 27.71 2.02
C GLU A 701 15.65 26.45 2.31
N LYS A 702 15.45 26.20 3.60
CA LYS A 702 14.64 25.09 4.09
C LYS A 702 13.29 25.60 4.57
N SER A 703 12.32 24.70 4.69
CA SER A 703 10.96 25.00 5.14
C SER A 703 10.44 23.91 6.08
N PHE A 704 9.17 24.01 6.49
CA PHE A 704 8.43 23.05 7.30
C PHE A 704 8.92 22.89 8.75
N ALA A 705 10.11 22.28 8.93
CA ALA A 705 10.74 21.99 10.20
C ALA A 705 11.97 22.86 10.49
N LEU A 706 12.39 23.68 9.54
CA LEU A 706 13.47 24.67 9.67
C LEU A 706 12.99 25.98 9.06
N GLY A 707 13.34 27.11 9.67
CA GLY A 707 13.07 28.42 9.09
C GLY A 707 13.98 28.77 7.93
N GLY A 708 13.43 29.55 7.01
CA GLY A 708 14.18 30.27 5.97
C GLY A 708 14.26 31.76 6.29
N PHE A 709 15.18 32.49 5.65
CA PHE A 709 15.24 33.94 5.76
C PHE A 709 14.14 34.60 4.94
N GLU A 710 12.92 34.62 5.49
CA GLU A 710 11.77 35.36 4.96
C GLU A 710 11.49 36.56 5.88
N GLU A 711 11.38 37.76 5.32
CA GLU A 711 11.31 39.01 6.12
C GLU A 711 10.15 39.00 7.12
N ASP A 712 8.97 38.52 6.70
CA ASP A 712 7.77 38.40 7.54
C ASP A 712 7.96 37.40 8.69
N TYR A 713 8.71 36.32 8.46
CA TYR A 713 8.99 35.31 9.47
C TYR A 713 10.02 35.81 10.49
N ILE A 714 11.14 36.32 9.99
CA ILE A 714 12.26 36.81 10.79
C ILE A 714 11.79 37.96 11.69
N SER A 715 10.92 38.85 11.20
CA SER A 715 10.38 39.97 11.98
C SER A 715 9.51 39.57 13.19
N ASN A 716 9.19 38.29 13.40
CA ASN A 716 8.47 37.85 14.60
C ASN A 716 9.35 37.73 15.85
N PHE A 717 10.68 37.75 15.71
CA PHE A 717 11.61 37.35 16.76
C PHE A 717 12.62 38.43 17.12
N ASP A 718 13.11 38.37 18.35
CA ASP A 718 14.30 39.11 18.76
C ASP A 718 15.55 38.46 18.15
N HIS A 719 16.60 39.24 17.94
CA HIS A 719 17.81 38.77 17.26
C HIS A 719 19.04 38.97 18.13
N ALA A 720 19.69 37.87 18.48
CA ALA A 720 21.04 37.90 19.03
C ALA A 720 22.04 38.19 17.92
N VAL A 721 22.86 39.22 18.08
CA VAL A 721 23.88 39.62 17.11
C VAL A 721 25.25 39.75 17.76
N LEU A 722 26.29 39.48 16.98
CA LEU A 722 27.67 39.78 17.33
C LEU A 722 28.18 40.90 16.40
N ARG A 723 28.50 42.06 16.97
CA ARG A 723 29.06 43.21 16.24
C ARG A 723 30.57 43.20 16.29
N GLY A 724 31.19 43.53 15.16
CA GLY A 724 32.62 43.78 15.07
C GLY A 724 33.03 45.12 15.71
N PRO A 725 34.33 45.40 15.81
CA PRO A 725 34.87 46.68 16.31
C PRO A 725 34.45 47.89 15.47
N ASP A 726 34.08 47.67 14.22
CA ASP A 726 33.54 48.64 13.27
C ASP A 726 32.03 48.89 13.44
N GLY A 727 31.36 48.16 14.35
CA GLY A 727 29.92 48.24 14.59
C GLY A 727 29.08 47.38 13.63
N GLU A 728 29.71 46.72 12.66
CA GLU A 728 29.04 45.89 11.66
C GLU A 728 28.62 44.53 12.26
N ILE A 729 27.47 44.02 11.84
CA ILE A 729 27.00 42.71 12.30
C ILE A 729 27.77 41.61 11.57
N MET A 730 28.40 40.72 12.33
CA MET A 730 29.24 39.63 11.82
C MET A 730 28.55 38.26 11.95
N ALA A 731 27.65 38.10 12.91
CA ALA A 731 26.83 36.91 13.05
C ALA A 731 25.50 37.26 13.71
N PHE A 732 24.47 36.49 13.41
CA PHE A 732 23.16 36.62 14.03
C PHE A 732 22.48 35.28 14.27
N ALA A 733 21.57 35.25 15.23
CA ALA A 733 20.60 34.18 15.43
C ALA A 733 19.24 34.76 15.84
N ASN A 734 18.15 34.26 15.26
CA ASN A 734 16.81 34.59 15.73
C ASN A 734 16.48 33.76 16.97
N LEU A 735 15.91 34.42 17.98
CA LEU A 735 15.64 33.83 19.28
C LEU A 735 14.20 33.34 19.36
N PHE A 736 14.02 32.04 19.55
CA PHE A 736 12.75 31.48 19.96
C PHE A 736 12.64 31.60 21.48
N GLN A 737 11.67 32.40 21.91
CA GLN A 737 11.36 32.58 23.32
C GLN A 737 10.00 31.94 23.60
N SER A 738 9.94 31.14 24.65
CA SER A 738 8.68 30.57 25.14
C SER A 738 8.04 31.46 26.22
N GLY A 739 6.76 31.21 26.47
CA GLY A 739 6.00 31.83 27.55
C GLY A 739 6.63 31.59 28.91
N ASN A 740 6.43 32.54 29.83
CA ASN A 740 6.93 32.49 31.21
C ASN A 740 8.44 32.27 31.34
N LYS A 741 9.22 32.56 30.29
CA LYS A 741 10.68 32.31 30.22
C LYS A 741 11.05 30.85 30.53
N TYR A 742 10.22 29.90 30.12
CA TYR A 742 10.47 28.49 30.43
C TYR A 742 11.68 27.92 29.67
N GLU A 743 11.77 28.25 28.39
CA GLU A 743 12.73 27.73 27.43
C GLU A 743 13.15 28.83 26.42
N LEU A 744 14.44 28.86 26.09
CA LEU A 744 15.05 29.67 25.04
C LEU A 744 15.61 28.72 23.97
N SER A 745 15.50 29.08 22.70
CA SER A 745 16.08 28.31 21.59
C SER A 745 16.46 29.27 20.45
N LEU A 746 17.04 28.71 19.40
CA LEU A 746 17.30 29.41 18.15
C LEU A 746 16.83 28.56 16.96
N ASP A 747 16.61 29.20 15.82
CA ASP A 747 16.28 28.52 14.56
C ASP A 747 17.40 28.74 13.52
N LEU A 748 17.52 29.94 12.99
CA LEU A 748 18.64 30.34 12.15
C LEU A 748 19.80 30.81 13.03
N MET A 749 21.00 30.35 12.69
CA MET A 749 22.25 30.95 13.13
C MET A 749 23.17 31.08 11.94
N ARG A 750 23.43 32.31 11.51
CA ARG A 750 24.22 32.60 10.31
C ARG A 750 25.32 33.60 10.64
N TYR A 751 26.40 33.52 9.87
CA TYR A 751 27.61 34.32 10.10
C TYR A 751 28.18 34.77 8.77
N ASN A 752 28.86 35.91 8.80
CA ASN A 752 29.61 36.42 7.67
C ASN A 752 30.80 35.49 7.41
N THR A 753 30.90 34.96 6.18
CA THR A 753 31.92 33.98 5.78
C THR A 753 33.33 34.55 5.77
N ASP A 754 33.45 35.87 5.64
CA ASP A 754 34.71 36.60 5.74
C ASP A 754 35.02 37.04 7.19
N GLY A 755 34.12 36.75 8.12
CA GLY A 755 34.25 37.05 9.54
C GLY A 755 35.15 36.07 10.30
N PRO A 756 35.41 36.32 11.59
CA PRO A 756 36.29 35.47 12.38
C PRO A 756 35.67 34.10 12.65
N SER A 757 36.50 33.05 12.59
CA SER A 757 36.06 31.66 12.80
C SER A 757 35.47 31.38 14.19
N PHE A 758 35.72 32.23 15.19
CA PHE A 758 35.18 32.10 16.54
C PHE A 758 33.81 32.77 16.74
N ALA A 759 33.28 33.52 15.75
CA ALA A 759 32.05 34.29 15.90
C ALA A 759 30.84 33.42 16.30
N MET A 760 30.70 32.23 15.71
CA MET A 760 29.60 31.32 16.02
C MET A 760 29.67 30.82 17.47
N ASP A 761 30.82 30.31 17.90
CA ASP A 761 31.02 29.80 19.26
C ASP A 761 30.86 30.92 20.30
N ALA A 762 31.31 32.13 19.99
CA ALA A 762 31.14 33.30 20.86
C ALA A 762 29.67 33.71 20.97
N LEU A 763 28.96 33.82 19.83
CA LEU A 763 27.53 34.16 19.81
C LEU A 763 26.69 33.11 20.58
N PHE A 764 27.00 31.82 20.39
CA PHE A 764 26.33 30.74 21.11
C PHE A 764 26.53 30.84 22.63
N ALA A 765 27.78 31.09 23.06
CA ALA A 765 28.11 31.24 24.46
C ALA A 765 27.41 32.43 25.11
N GLU A 766 27.40 33.58 24.43
CA GLU A 766 26.75 34.80 24.91
C GLU A 766 25.22 34.66 24.94
N MET A 767 24.59 33.99 23.97
CA MET A 767 23.15 33.71 24.00
C MET A 767 22.73 32.88 25.23
N MET A 768 23.51 31.85 25.57
CA MET A 768 23.19 31.01 26.75
C MET A 768 23.40 31.78 28.06
N LEU A 769 24.44 32.63 28.15
CA LEU A 769 24.68 33.49 29.31
C LEU A 769 23.58 34.55 29.45
N TRP A 770 23.20 35.19 28.35
CA TRP A 770 22.08 36.14 28.31
C TRP A 770 20.77 35.46 28.70
N GLY A 771 20.49 34.26 28.20
CA GLY A 771 19.30 33.49 28.57
C GLY A 771 19.26 33.20 30.08
N ALA A 772 20.39 32.80 30.66
CA ALA A 772 20.51 32.60 32.10
C ALA A 772 20.28 33.89 32.90
N ASP A 773 20.86 35.02 32.47
CA ASP A 773 20.68 36.34 33.09
C ASP A 773 19.23 36.84 33.01
N GLN A 774 18.56 36.58 31.89
CA GLN A 774 17.14 36.89 31.71
C GLN A 774 16.22 35.99 32.55
N GLY A 775 16.73 34.92 33.15
CA GLY A 775 15.98 34.00 33.99
C GLY A 775 15.27 32.89 33.23
N PHE A 776 15.73 32.54 32.01
CA PHE A 776 15.23 31.35 31.32
C PHE A 776 15.65 30.08 32.07
N ARG A 777 14.78 29.08 32.13
CA ARG A 777 15.10 27.79 32.78
C ARG A 777 15.89 26.86 31.86
N TRP A 778 15.46 26.72 30.61
CA TRP A 778 16.06 25.78 29.66
C TRP A 778 16.60 26.49 28.42
N PHE A 779 17.66 25.93 27.83
CA PHE A 779 18.10 26.26 26.47
C PHE A 779 17.99 25.01 25.59
N SER A 780 17.06 25.02 24.62
CA SER A 780 16.94 23.94 23.64
C SER A 780 18.03 24.07 22.59
N LEU A 781 18.83 23.02 22.44
CA LEU A 781 19.85 22.91 21.40
C LEU A 781 19.27 22.31 20.10
N GLY A 782 17.95 22.08 20.05
CA GLY A 782 17.24 21.40 18.97
C GLY A 782 17.47 19.88 18.95
N SER A 783 16.93 19.22 17.93
CA SER A 783 16.96 17.74 17.80
C SER A 783 18.31 17.17 17.32
N ALA A 784 18.67 15.98 17.79
CA ALA A 784 19.72 15.13 17.26
C ALA A 784 19.07 13.91 16.60
N PRO A 785 19.01 13.86 15.25
CA PRO A 785 18.33 12.79 14.51
C PRO A 785 18.87 11.41 14.85
N PHE A 786 17.96 10.44 14.93
CA PHE A 786 18.17 9.01 15.19
C PHE A 786 18.97 8.66 16.46
N SER A 787 19.26 9.65 17.29
CA SER A 787 19.98 9.43 18.54
C SER A 787 19.11 8.72 19.58
N GLY A 788 19.74 7.89 20.41
CA GLY A 788 19.07 7.11 21.45
C GLY A 788 18.10 6.04 20.93
N ILE A 789 18.19 5.64 19.67
CA ILE A 789 17.45 4.50 19.12
C ILE A 789 18.17 3.21 19.51
N ASP A 790 17.53 2.35 20.29
CA ASP A 790 18.06 1.02 20.64
C ASP A 790 18.04 0.09 19.42
N ASN A 791 19.21 -0.42 19.04
CA ASN A 791 19.40 -1.40 17.96
C ASN A 791 19.42 -2.85 18.49
N ARG A 792 18.63 -3.15 19.52
CA ARG A 792 18.60 -4.48 20.17
C ARG A 792 17.69 -5.44 19.40
N GLN A 793 17.89 -6.74 19.60
CA GLN A 793 17.25 -7.85 18.86
C GLN A 793 15.71 -7.80 18.83
N LEU A 794 15.07 -7.27 19.88
CA LEU A 794 13.61 -7.13 19.98
C LEU A 794 13.07 -5.75 19.51
N ALA A 795 13.93 -4.86 19.02
CA ALA A 795 13.50 -3.57 18.51
C ALA A 795 12.68 -3.74 17.22
N SER A 796 11.71 -2.85 17.01
CA SER A 796 10.88 -2.87 15.80
C SER A 796 11.73 -2.77 14.53
N PHE A 797 11.22 -3.31 13.42
CA PHE A 797 11.91 -3.26 12.12
C PHE A 797 12.39 -1.84 11.78
N TRP A 798 11.53 -0.84 11.99
CA TRP A 798 11.87 0.55 11.68
C TRP A 798 12.86 1.18 12.65
N ASN A 799 12.87 0.79 13.93
CA ASN A 799 13.92 1.23 14.86
C ASN A 799 15.28 0.67 14.46
N ARG A 800 15.34 -0.56 13.94
CA ARG A 800 16.58 -1.14 13.44
C ARG A 800 17.06 -0.49 12.15
N VAL A 801 16.15 -0.16 11.24
CA VAL A 801 16.49 0.65 10.05
C VAL A 801 16.99 2.03 10.48
N GLY A 802 16.33 2.68 11.45
CA GLY A 802 16.78 3.97 12.01
C GLY A 802 18.15 3.89 12.68
N GLY A 803 18.40 2.85 13.48
CA GLY A 803 19.71 2.58 14.08
C GLY A 803 20.79 2.33 13.03
N PHE A 804 20.48 1.56 11.99
CA PHE A 804 21.39 1.34 10.85
C PHE A 804 21.73 2.65 10.13
N VAL A 805 20.73 3.51 9.87
CA VAL A 805 20.94 4.84 9.25
C VAL A 805 21.72 5.77 10.18
N TYR A 806 21.56 5.69 11.50
CA TYR A 806 22.38 6.46 12.45
C TYR A 806 23.85 6.01 12.44
N GLU A 807 24.08 4.70 12.48
CA GLU A 807 25.43 4.09 12.53
C GLU A 807 26.18 4.20 11.17
N HIS A 808 25.47 4.18 10.04
CA HIS A 808 26.07 4.11 8.69
C HIS A 808 25.75 5.33 7.80
N GLY A 809 24.88 6.24 8.24
CA GLY A 809 24.47 7.44 7.49
C GLY A 809 25.45 8.61 7.54
N GLU A 810 26.59 8.44 8.22
CA GLU A 810 27.71 9.39 8.32
C GLU A 810 28.16 9.96 6.97
N GLN A 811 28.03 9.20 5.87
CA GLN A 811 28.39 9.67 4.52
C GLN A 811 27.43 10.74 3.94
N PHE A 812 26.22 10.87 4.48
CA PHE A 812 25.20 11.81 3.99
C PHE A 812 24.90 12.94 4.96
N TYR A 813 25.09 12.75 6.27
CA TYR A 813 24.93 13.76 7.33
C TYR A 813 25.77 13.38 8.56
N HIS A 814 26.54 14.33 9.11
CA HIS A 814 27.38 14.13 10.31
C HIS A 814 26.56 14.10 11.62
N PHE A 815 25.71 13.08 11.80
CA PHE A 815 24.78 12.99 12.92
C PHE A 815 25.47 12.75 14.28
N GLU A 816 26.54 11.95 14.33
CA GLU A 816 27.27 11.66 15.56
C GLU A 816 28.05 12.89 16.07
N GLY A 817 28.58 13.69 15.15
CA GLY A 817 29.22 14.97 15.44
C GLY A 817 28.26 15.98 16.09
N LEU A 818 27.01 16.02 15.65
CA LEU A 818 25.99 16.93 16.19
C LEU A 818 25.58 16.53 17.62
N ARG A 819 25.39 15.24 17.91
CA ARG A 819 25.12 14.78 19.28
C ARG A 819 26.29 15.07 20.21
N SER A 820 27.51 14.79 19.76
CA SER A 820 28.74 15.04 20.52
C SER A 820 28.94 16.53 20.80
N PHE A 821 28.58 17.41 19.85
CA PHE A 821 28.56 18.86 20.06
C PHE A 821 27.60 19.25 21.19
N LYS A 822 26.36 18.75 21.15
CA LYS A 822 25.32 19.06 22.16
C LYS A 822 25.65 18.50 23.54
N GLN A 823 26.30 17.33 23.60
CA GLN A 823 26.70 16.69 24.87
C GLN A 823 27.65 17.56 25.71
N LYS A 824 28.39 18.49 25.10
CA LYS A 824 29.30 19.42 25.80
C LYS A 824 28.60 20.27 26.87
N PHE A 825 27.29 20.48 26.70
CA PHE A 825 26.45 21.27 27.59
C PHE A 825 25.80 20.45 28.70
N ASN A 826 26.06 19.14 28.77
CA ASN A 826 25.41 18.19 29.68
C ASN A 826 23.86 18.30 29.66
N PRO A 827 23.22 18.16 28.49
CA PRO A 827 21.78 18.37 28.35
C PRO A 827 20.98 17.19 28.91
N VAL A 828 19.73 17.47 29.27
CA VAL A 828 18.68 16.47 29.40
C VAL A 828 18.20 16.11 27.98
N TRP A 829 18.24 14.82 27.65
CA TRP A 829 17.78 14.30 26.37
C TRP A 829 16.34 13.82 26.48
N GLU A 830 15.46 14.38 25.65
CA GLU A 830 14.07 13.95 25.56
C GLU A 830 13.78 13.32 24.20
N PRO A 831 13.11 12.15 24.15
CA PRO A 831 12.85 11.48 22.88
C PRO A 831 11.81 12.24 22.06
N ASN A 832 12.02 12.25 20.74
CA ASN A 832 11.00 12.70 19.78
C ASN A 832 10.59 11.55 18.84
N TYR A 833 9.33 11.60 18.42
CA TYR A 833 8.71 10.51 17.68
C TYR A 833 8.06 10.98 16.38
N LEU A 834 7.92 10.04 15.45
CA LEU A 834 7.00 10.09 14.34
C LEU A 834 5.80 9.19 14.68
N ALA A 835 4.61 9.78 14.78
CA ALA A 835 3.35 9.04 14.83
C ALA A 835 2.76 8.98 13.42
N SER A 836 2.67 7.79 12.81
CA SER A 836 2.18 7.64 11.44
C SER A 836 1.52 6.28 11.21
N PRO A 837 0.80 6.06 10.09
CA PRO A 837 0.31 4.73 9.77
C PRO A 837 1.51 3.78 9.65
N GLY A 838 1.41 2.59 10.25
CA GLY A 838 2.51 1.61 10.24
C GLY A 838 2.83 1.05 8.84
N GLY A 839 3.78 0.11 8.79
CA GLY A 839 4.16 -0.57 7.54
C GLY A 839 4.87 0.35 6.54
N PHE A 840 4.51 0.25 5.26
CA PHE A 840 5.14 1.01 4.16
C PHE A 840 4.76 2.51 4.11
N ALA A 841 3.87 2.97 4.98
CA ALA A 841 3.54 4.39 5.06
C ALA A 841 4.68 5.21 5.70
N VAL A 842 5.42 4.64 6.65
CA VAL A 842 6.57 5.28 7.32
C VAL A 842 7.61 5.85 6.33
N PRO A 843 8.21 5.06 5.42
CA PRO A 843 9.21 5.58 4.48
C PRO A 843 8.63 6.60 3.50
N SER A 844 7.35 6.46 3.15
CA SER A 844 6.68 7.44 2.30
C SER A 844 6.50 8.79 3.00
N ILE A 845 6.13 8.78 4.28
CA ILE A 845 5.99 9.99 5.09
C ILE A 845 7.35 10.64 5.32
N LEU A 846 8.40 9.87 5.63
CA LEU A 846 9.75 10.43 5.77
C LEU A 846 10.25 11.08 4.47
N TYR A 847 9.98 10.45 3.33
CA TYR A 847 10.29 11.05 2.03
C TYR A 847 9.52 12.36 1.81
N GLU A 848 8.22 12.38 2.11
CA GLU A 848 7.40 13.60 2.01
C GLU A 848 7.87 14.70 2.96
N VAL A 849 8.23 14.36 4.20
CA VAL A 849 8.84 15.31 5.14
C VAL A 849 10.14 15.87 4.58
N ASN A 850 11.01 15.04 4.00
CA ASN A 850 12.25 15.53 3.41
C ASN A 850 12.01 16.46 2.20
N VAL A 851 11.02 16.15 1.36
CA VAL A 851 10.56 17.05 0.28
C VAL A 851 10.07 18.39 0.86
N LEU A 852 9.28 18.36 1.95
CA LEU A 852 8.79 19.55 2.63
C LEU A 852 9.91 20.37 3.27
N VAL A 853 10.91 19.71 3.87
CA VAL A 853 12.06 20.40 4.48
C VAL A 853 12.95 21.04 3.42
N SER A 854 13.14 20.39 2.27
CA SER A 854 14.03 20.85 1.21
C SER A 854 13.39 21.83 0.22
N GLY A 855 12.20 22.37 0.50
CA GLY A 855 11.51 23.32 -0.41
C GLY A 855 11.02 22.69 -1.72
N GLY A 856 10.90 21.35 -1.79
CA GLY A 856 10.42 20.60 -2.94
C GLY A 856 11.45 19.62 -3.54
N ILE A 857 11.05 18.94 -4.63
CA ILE A 857 11.88 17.91 -5.30
C ILE A 857 13.19 18.50 -5.87
N ARG A 858 13.17 19.77 -6.29
CA ARG A 858 14.34 20.45 -6.86
C ARG A 858 15.43 20.68 -5.83
N GLY A 859 15.05 21.06 -4.60
CA GLY A 859 15.99 21.24 -3.48
C GLY A 859 16.46 19.93 -2.85
N LEU A 860 15.90 18.79 -3.27
CA LEU A 860 16.33 17.43 -2.89
C LEU A 860 17.39 16.83 -3.83
N MET A 861 17.46 17.31 -5.07
CA MET A 861 18.37 16.79 -6.11
C MET A 861 19.70 17.56 -6.20
N LYS A 862 19.82 18.67 -5.46
CA LYS A 862 21.04 19.44 -5.27
C LYS A 862 21.57 19.15 -3.88
#